data_AF-A0A9R0Z9N1-F1
#
_entry.id   AF-A0A9R0Z9N1-F1
#
_cell.length_a   1.000
_cell.length_b   1.000
_cell.length_c   1.000
_cell.angle_alpha   90.00
_cell.angle_beta   90.00
_cell.angle_gamma   90.00
#
_symmetry.space_group_name_H-M   'P 1'
#
loop_
_entity.id
_entity.type
_entity.pdbx_description
1 polymer ?
#
loop_
_entity_poly.entity_id
_entity_poly.type
_entity_poly.pdbx_seq_one_letter_code
_entity_poly.pdbx_strand_id
1 'polypeptide(L)'
;MRSSRVRGGGGGGGGGEAAAFLAALLCGLLLLLGAADAQGIRRPSAYKTLRGDAPLVIAQGGFSGVFPDSSQAAFAFALLASAPDTSVWCDVQLTKDGVGICLRDINMANCTNAATAYPAKKKKYVIDGVPKTGHFSLDFTYSEVQNTYLTQGFYSRTDRFDSIYNIFSVTDLQSYIKPPSVWLNVQHDAFYSQHGLNMRRYIVSILKSVSVKYISSPEIGFLKSISKRVRGRTKLVFRFPDNFLSDPSTNQTYSSLSKNLTFIKTIASGIMVPKSYIWPVTNDNYLLPPTPFVQDAHRAGLEIYASDFANDRIIPYNYSYDPLQEYLSFISDGGFSVDGVLTDYPITASEAIGCFANLNESKADHGKPLIISHNGASGDYPDCTDLAYQNAIKDGADVIDCALQVTKDGVLICMSSINLLETTNVQRTPFSTLTSVIPEIKSTAGIYTFNLTWNNISDSSLKPKISSPLSSYYLVRNPRYTNNGKFVKFSDFLEYGKDQDLSGIMIIDVLESLTTALNDAGYNNQTTKEVMIQSTDSAVLVKLKQQKAKYKLVYTLPQGIGDASPSSLADVKEFAEAVVVDRNSFFAISLQFIINQTSLVKDLRSAGLTVYAQVFRNEFLSQPWDFFSDETVEINSYAQSLKVDGLITDFPKTVRRYKRNSCTGKDKPAYMETVDVGGLVQLLQRNAAPEAQPPAVAPMPELNETEVQQPPFPPVAPKNAPPGAAAPPGSSPSDAHTTAVSTCILLVAACAALLL
;
A
#
# COMPACT_ATOMS: atom_id res chain seq x y z
N MET A 1 66.72 43.59 1.37
CA MET A 1 68.06 42.98 1.59
C MET A 1 67.87 41.50 1.86
N ARG A 2 68.45 40.66 0.97
CA ARG A 2 68.77 39.21 1.08
C ARG A 2 67.62 38.23 1.43
N SER A 3 67.42 37.10 0.77
CA SER A 3 67.97 36.52 -0.46
C SER A 3 67.06 35.35 -0.86
N SER A 4 67.00 35.12 -2.16
CA SER A 4 66.27 34.12 -2.95
C SER A 4 66.69 32.65 -2.74
N ARG A 5 65.76 31.71 -2.97
CA ARG A 5 65.89 30.66 -4.00
C ARG A 5 64.61 29.86 -4.27
N VAL A 6 64.56 29.32 -5.49
CA VAL A 6 63.45 28.80 -6.28
C VAL A 6 63.64 27.29 -6.55
N ARG A 7 62.54 26.59 -6.91
CA ARG A 7 62.34 25.21 -7.46
C ARG A 7 62.10 24.11 -6.42
N GLY A 8 61.14 23.19 -6.56
CA GLY A 8 60.12 22.94 -7.59
C GLY A 8 59.51 21.55 -7.41
N GLY A 9 58.29 21.33 -7.93
CA GLY A 9 57.78 20.01 -8.38
C GLY A 9 56.81 19.24 -7.48
N GLY A 10 55.67 18.84 -8.08
CA GLY A 10 55.06 17.53 -7.83
C GLY A 10 53.64 17.55 -7.26
N GLY A 11 52.65 17.24 -8.10
CA GLY A 11 51.23 17.20 -7.75
C GLY A 11 50.80 16.01 -6.87
N GLY A 12 49.56 16.08 -6.39
CA GLY A 12 48.84 14.96 -5.78
C GLY A 12 48.09 15.34 -4.52
N GLY A 13 46.95 16.03 -4.63
CA GLY A 13 46.11 16.37 -3.48
C GLY A 13 44.63 16.35 -3.81
N GLY A 14 43.84 15.74 -2.91
CA GLY A 14 42.40 15.99 -2.81
C GLY A 14 41.52 14.76 -3.02
N GLY A 15 41.55 13.81 -2.07
CA GLY A 15 40.64 12.67 -2.06
C GLY A 15 40.43 12.15 -0.65
N GLY A 16 39.82 12.96 0.21
CA GLY A 16 39.65 12.58 1.61
C GLY A 16 39.03 13.65 2.50
N GLU A 17 37.98 14.33 2.05
CA GLU A 17 37.26 15.29 2.92
C GLU A 17 35.76 15.44 2.61
N ALA A 18 35.16 14.49 1.87
CA ALA A 18 33.72 14.50 1.54
C ALA A 18 32.86 13.54 2.40
N ALA A 19 33.45 12.78 3.32
CA ALA A 19 32.74 11.74 4.09
C ALA A 19 32.41 12.13 5.55
N ALA A 20 32.74 13.36 5.99
CA ALA A 20 32.59 13.78 7.39
C ALA A 20 31.47 14.81 7.65
N PHE A 21 30.72 15.24 6.62
CA PHE A 21 29.69 16.27 6.77
C PHE A 21 28.24 15.76 6.97
N LEU A 22 28.01 14.44 6.98
CA LEU A 22 26.68 13.85 7.23
C LEU A 22 26.32 13.65 8.73
N ALA A 23 27.26 13.89 9.65
CA ALA A 23 27.07 13.57 11.08
C ALA A 23 26.98 14.79 12.02
N ALA A 24 27.11 16.03 11.53
CA ALA A 24 27.30 17.21 12.39
C ALA A 24 26.16 18.25 12.39
N LEU A 25 25.11 18.09 11.57
CA LEU A 25 23.97 19.04 11.56
C LEU A 25 22.62 18.46 12.03
N LEU A 26 22.60 17.20 12.48
CA LEU A 26 21.42 16.57 13.12
C LEU A 26 21.66 16.10 14.56
N CYS A 27 22.88 16.28 15.11
CA CYS A 27 23.23 15.94 16.49
C CYS A 27 23.07 17.11 17.50
N GLY A 28 22.53 18.26 17.06
CA GLY A 28 22.40 19.47 17.90
C GLY A 28 21.11 19.58 18.73
N LEU A 29 20.15 18.66 18.60
CA LEU A 29 18.85 18.77 19.28
C LEU A 29 18.44 17.56 20.13
N LEU A 30 19.32 16.56 20.30
CA LEU A 30 19.04 15.33 21.06
C LEU A 30 19.66 15.27 22.47
N LEU A 31 20.11 16.41 23.02
CA LEU A 31 20.76 16.47 24.34
C LEU A 31 19.97 17.26 25.42
N LEU A 32 18.66 17.43 25.27
CA LEU A 32 17.81 18.04 26.31
C LEU A 32 16.44 17.36 26.47
N LEU A 33 16.40 16.04 26.63
CA LEU A 33 15.30 15.37 27.35
C LEU A 33 15.89 14.28 28.23
N GLY A 34 16.09 14.64 29.50
CA GLY A 34 16.61 13.77 30.54
C GLY A 34 15.68 12.60 30.83
N ALA A 35 16.31 11.50 31.25
CA ALA A 35 15.69 10.30 31.78
C ALA A 35 14.65 10.62 32.87
N ALA A 36 13.41 10.17 32.67
CA ALA A 36 12.48 9.91 33.75
C ALA A 36 12.32 8.39 33.85
N ASP A 37 12.97 7.81 34.86
CA ASP A 37 12.82 6.41 35.21
C ASP A 37 11.44 6.17 35.84
N ALA A 38 10.93 4.97 35.59
CA ALA A 38 9.54 4.60 35.75
C ALA A 38 9.15 4.28 37.20
N GLN A 39 8.15 4.99 37.74
CA GLN A 39 7.20 4.42 38.69
C GLN A 39 5.81 5.03 38.43
N GLY A 40 5.09 4.43 37.49
CA GLY A 40 3.70 4.75 37.19
C GLY A 40 2.87 3.48 37.21
N ILE A 41 1.75 3.51 37.94
CA ILE A 41 0.72 2.48 38.07
C ILE A 41 0.55 1.71 36.74
N ARG A 42 0.86 0.39 36.74
CA ARG A 42 0.60 -0.49 35.59
C ARG A 42 -0.90 -0.52 35.33
N ARG A 43 -1.37 0.27 34.37
CA ARG A 43 -2.65 0.03 33.71
C ARG A 43 -2.60 -1.39 33.12
N PRO A 44 -3.66 -2.21 33.19
CA PRO A 44 -3.70 -3.47 32.47
C PRO A 44 -3.35 -3.20 31.01
N SER A 45 -2.40 -3.95 30.47
CA SER A 45 -2.02 -3.78 29.06
C SER A 45 -3.21 -4.09 28.15
N ALA A 46 -3.39 -3.26 27.12
CA ALA A 46 -4.34 -3.53 26.05
C ALA A 46 -3.95 -4.77 25.23
N TYR A 47 -2.67 -5.15 25.21
CA TYR A 47 -2.18 -6.28 24.43
C TYR A 47 -2.16 -7.57 25.23
N LYS A 48 -2.61 -8.64 24.58
CA LYS A 48 -2.59 -10.02 25.10
C LYS A 48 -1.28 -10.74 24.74
N THR A 49 -0.17 -10.02 24.72
CA THR A 49 1.18 -10.61 24.57
C THR A 49 1.55 -11.37 25.85
N LEU A 50 2.64 -12.16 25.82
CA LEU A 50 3.03 -12.96 26.98
C LEU A 50 3.20 -12.13 28.27
N ARG A 51 3.66 -10.89 28.11
CA ARG A 51 3.97 -9.97 29.23
C ARG A 51 3.02 -8.79 29.33
N GLY A 52 2.11 -8.63 28.38
CA GLY A 52 1.34 -7.40 28.21
C GLY A 52 2.19 -6.23 27.70
N ASP A 53 3.33 -6.48 27.06
CA ASP A 53 4.06 -5.40 26.38
C ASP A 53 3.45 -5.16 24.98
N ALA A 54 3.69 -3.99 24.41
CA ALA A 54 3.37 -3.76 23.00
C ALA A 54 4.15 -4.74 22.10
N PRO A 55 3.55 -5.28 21.02
CA PRO A 55 4.27 -6.14 20.09
C PRO A 55 5.50 -5.44 19.51
N LEU A 56 6.60 -6.18 19.36
CA LEU A 56 7.84 -5.68 18.76
C LEU A 56 7.72 -5.57 17.24
N VAL A 57 8.15 -4.45 16.67
CA VAL A 57 8.39 -4.30 15.23
C VAL A 57 9.77 -4.83 14.87
N ILE A 58 9.85 -5.76 13.92
CA ILE A 58 11.09 -6.35 13.43
C ILE A 58 11.21 -6.09 11.93
N ALA A 59 12.17 -5.25 11.53
CA ALA A 59 12.38 -4.83 10.15
C ALA A 59 13.27 -5.84 9.40
N GLN A 60 12.67 -6.65 8.53
CA GLN A 60 13.32 -7.71 7.76
C GLN A 60 14.31 -7.12 6.74
N GLY A 61 15.60 -7.18 7.06
CA GLY A 61 16.63 -6.54 6.23
C GLY A 61 16.52 -5.01 6.20
N GLY A 62 15.88 -4.40 7.21
CA GLY A 62 15.49 -2.99 7.19
C GLY A 62 14.15 -2.76 6.49
N PHE A 63 14.03 -1.67 5.73
CA PHE A 63 12.86 -1.33 4.92
C PHE A 63 13.01 -1.94 3.50
N SER A 64 13.03 -3.28 3.45
CA SER A 64 13.28 -4.03 2.21
C SER A 64 12.11 -4.00 1.22
N GLY A 65 10.96 -3.44 1.62
CA GLY A 65 9.82 -3.14 0.74
C GLY A 65 10.11 -2.09 -0.35
N VAL A 66 11.16 -1.29 -0.18
CA VAL A 66 11.57 -0.24 -1.14
C VAL A 66 13.02 -0.42 -1.59
N PHE A 67 13.92 -0.72 -0.65
CA PHE A 67 15.35 -0.82 -0.92
C PHE A 67 15.81 -2.28 -1.04
N PRO A 68 16.94 -2.57 -1.72
CA PRO A 68 17.59 -3.87 -1.61
C PRO A 68 17.79 -4.25 -0.14
N ASP A 69 17.41 -5.48 0.18
CA ASP A 69 17.45 -6.01 1.54
C ASP A 69 18.84 -5.87 2.16
N SER A 70 18.89 -5.52 3.44
CA SER A 70 20.13 -5.37 4.22
C SER A 70 21.09 -4.30 3.70
N SER A 71 20.63 -3.41 2.82
CA SER A 71 21.37 -2.23 2.39
C SER A 71 21.44 -1.16 3.49
N GLN A 72 22.41 -0.27 3.38
CA GLN A 72 22.52 0.89 4.27
C GLN A 72 21.22 1.71 4.30
N ALA A 73 20.62 1.96 3.13
CA ALA A 73 19.37 2.72 3.03
C ALA A 73 18.19 1.97 3.64
N ALA A 74 18.07 0.66 3.42
CA ALA A 74 17.02 -0.15 4.04
C ALA A 74 17.08 -0.04 5.57
N PHE A 75 18.25 -0.23 6.17
CA PHE A 75 18.40 -0.15 7.63
C PHE A 75 18.19 1.27 8.17
N ALA A 76 18.78 2.29 7.54
CA ALA A 76 18.64 3.66 7.98
C ALA A 76 17.18 4.14 7.89
N PHE A 77 16.50 3.85 6.77
CA PHE A 77 15.12 4.26 6.56
C PHE A 77 14.15 3.53 7.50
N ALA A 78 14.39 2.24 7.80
CA ALA A 78 13.61 1.54 8.82
C ALA A 78 13.66 2.26 10.17
N LEU A 79 14.83 2.70 10.64
CA LEU A 79 14.93 3.41 11.92
C LEU A 79 14.31 4.81 11.89
N LEU A 80 14.27 5.45 10.72
CA LEU A 80 13.68 6.77 10.54
C LEU A 80 12.15 6.73 10.51
N ALA A 81 11.58 5.75 9.80
CA ALA A 81 10.16 5.71 9.45
C ALA A 81 9.32 4.77 10.34
N SER A 82 9.90 4.17 11.39
CA SER A 82 9.21 3.17 12.23
C SER A 82 9.32 3.49 13.73
N ALA A 83 8.78 2.61 14.57
CA ALA A 83 8.83 2.75 16.02
C ALA A 83 10.28 2.88 16.55
N PRO A 84 10.54 3.71 17.58
CA PRO A 84 11.89 3.94 18.09
C PRO A 84 12.61 2.70 18.65
N ASP A 85 11.87 1.66 19.01
CA ASP A 85 12.38 0.39 19.52
C ASP A 85 12.45 -0.72 18.47
N THR A 86 12.19 -0.39 17.19
CA THR A 86 12.27 -1.32 16.06
C THR A 86 13.60 -2.08 16.06
N SER A 87 13.50 -3.41 15.93
CA SER A 87 14.65 -4.29 15.80
C SER A 87 14.98 -4.50 14.33
N VAL A 88 16.23 -4.27 13.94
CA VAL A 88 16.69 -4.58 12.57
C VAL A 88 17.11 -6.04 12.48
N TRP A 89 16.64 -6.73 11.45
CA TRP A 89 16.91 -8.13 11.19
C TRP A 89 18.05 -8.32 10.20
N CYS A 90 18.98 -9.21 10.53
CA CYS A 90 20.09 -9.60 9.68
C CYS A 90 20.13 -11.12 9.55
N ASP A 91 19.95 -11.62 8.32
CA ASP A 91 20.23 -13.00 7.97
C ASP A 91 21.74 -13.20 7.87
N VAL A 92 22.30 -13.85 8.90
CA VAL A 92 23.75 -13.99 9.05
C VAL A 92 24.26 -15.12 8.17
N GLN A 93 25.20 -14.79 7.29
CA GLN A 93 25.94 -15.73 6.47
C GLN A 93 27.45 -15.59 6.71
N LEU A 94 28.21 -16.67 6.63
CA LEU A 94 29.68 -16.62 6.77
C LEU A 94 30.39 -16.63 5.42
N THR A 95 31.33 -15.71 5.28
CA THR A 95 32.32 -15.71 4.20
C THR A 95 33.36 -16.82 4.37
N LYS A 96 34.15 -17.08 3.33
CA LYS A 96 35.26 -18.04 3.31
C LYS A 96 36.26 -17.85 4.45
N ASP A 97 36.51 -16.60 4.81
CA ASP A 97 37.42 -16.16 5.88
C ASP A 97 36.72 -15.97 7.24
N GLY A 98 35.44 -16.37 7.35
CA GLY A 98 34.70 -16.44 8.61
C GLY A 98 34.12 -15.11 9.09
N VAL A 99 33.96 -14.12 8.22
CA VAL A 99 33.27 -12.87 8.51
C VAL A 99 31.77 -13.06 8.33
N GLY A 100 30.97 -12.57 9.27
CA GLY A 100 29.51 -12.63 9.17
C GLY A 100 28.92 -11.39 8.52
N ILE A 101 28.16 -11.63 7.46
CA ILE A 101 27.48 -10.63 6.63
C ILE A 101 25.97 -10.73 6.76
N CYS A 102 25.26 -9.63 6.52
CA CYS A 102 23.81 -9.59 6.43
C CYS A 102 23.37 -9.78 4.99
N LEU A 103 22.72 -10.91 4.70
CA LEU A 103 22.26 -11.22 3.35
C LEU A 103 21.07 -12.18 3.35
N ARG A 104 19.97 -11.75 2.71
CA ARG A 104 18.66 -12.44 2.72
C ARG A 104 18.70 -13.87 2.18
N ASP A 105 19.34 -14.08 1.03
CA ASP A 105 19.30 -15.36 0.32
C ASP A 105 20.66 -16.06 0.37
N ILE A 106 20.66 -17.37 0.66
CA ILE A 106 21.86 -18.21 0.69
C ILE A 106 22.53 -18.30 -0.69
N ASN A 107 21.73 -18.22 -1.77
CA ASN A 107 22.22 -17.97 -3.10
C ASN A 107 22.31 -16.46 -3.31
N MET A 108 23.53 -15.91 -3.17
CA MET A 108 23.79 -14.49 -3.27
C MET A 108 23.32 -13.90 -4.60
N ALA A 109 23.31 -14.69 -5.69
CA ALA A 109 22.87 -14.23 -7.01
C ALA A 109 21.39 -13.79 -7.07
N ASN A 110 20.57 -14.17 -6.08
CA ASN A 110 19.16 -13.78 -6.03
C ASN A 110 18.94 -12.35 -5.50
N CYS A 111 19.93 -11.77 -4.84
CA CYS A 111 19.83 -10.44 -4.20
C CYS A 111 21.10 -9.60 -4.38
N THR A 112 21.95 -9.99 -5.33
CA THR A 112 23.19 -9.29 -5.65
C THR A 112 23.57 -9.45 -7.12
N ASN A 113 24.52 -8.64 -7.58
CA ASN A 113 25.13 -8.78 -8.90
C ASN A 113 26.19 -9.90 -9.03
N ALA A 114 26.30 -10.81 -8.05
CA ALA A 114 27.35 -11.83 -8.00
C ALA A 114 27.40 -12.75 -9.24
N ALA A 115 26.25 -13.05 -9.85
CA ALA A 115 26.19 -13.87 -11.05
C ALA A 115 26.94 -13.27 -12.23
N THR A 116 26.83 -11.95 -12.40
CA THR A 116 27.48 -11.19 -13.46
C THR A 116 28.93 -10.87 -13.11
N ALA A 117 29.20 -10.50 -11.86
CA ALA A 117 30.54 -10.15 -11.40
C ALA A 117 31.49 -11.36 -11.31
N TYR A 118 30.97 -12.54 -10.97
CA TYR A 118 31.75 -13.75 -10.71
C TYR A 118 31.17 -15.01 -11.37
N PRO A 119 31.01 -15.06 -12.70
CA PRO A 119 30.36 -16.19 -13.39
C PRO A 119 31.09 -17.52 -13.16
N ALA A 120 32.42 -17.49 -13.03
CA ALA A 120 33.25 -18.67 -12.77
C ALA A 120 33.15 -19.22 -11.34
N LYS A 121 32.55 -18.47 -10.40
CA LYS A 121 32.35 -18.89 -9.00
C LYS A 121 30.99 -19.53 -8.73
N LYS A 122 30.25 -19.90 -9.78
CA LYS A 122 29.03 -20.70 -9.63
C LYS A 122 29.40 -22.09 -9.10
N LYS A 123 28.79 -22.50 -7.99
CA LYS A 123 29.01 -23.79 -7.33
C LYS A 123 27.71 -24.54 -7.15
N LYS A 124 27.83 -25.82 -6.80
CA LYS A 124 26.72 -26.70 -6.45
C LYS A 124 26.98 -27.30 -5.08
N TYR A 125 26.05 -27.12 -4.17
CA TYR A 125 26.08 -27.68 -2.82
C TYR A 125 24.79 -28.42 -2.51
N VAL A 126 24.83 -29.27 -1.50
CA VAL A 126 23.63 -29.79 -0.85
C VAL A 126 23.40 -28.97 0.41
N ILE A 127 22.32 -28.19 0.44
CA ILE A 127 21.97 -27.30 1.54
C ILE A 127 20.61 -27.76 2.05
N ASP A 128 20.53 -28.09 3.34
CA ASP A 128 19.35 -28.68 3.99
C ASP A 128 18.80 -29.92 3.26
N GLY A 129 19.70 -30.75 2.73
CA GLY A 129 19.34 -31.96 1.97
C GLY A 129 18.94 -31.71 0.52
N VAL A 130 18.87 -30.45 0.07
CA VAL A 130 18.48 -30.09 -1.30
C VAL A 130 19.68 -29.64 -2.12
N PRO A 131 19.93 -30.20 -3.32
CA PRO A 131 20.94 -29.69 -4.23
C PRO A 131 20.59 -28.27 -4.71
N LYS A 132 21.46 -27.30 -4.42
CA LYS A 132 21.34 -25.91 -4.87
C LYS A 132 22.55 -25.53 -5.70
N THR A 133 22.32 -24.86 -6.83
CA THR A 133 23.38 -24.33 -7.71
C THR A 133 23.31 -22.81 -7.72
N GLY A 134 24.40 -22.12 -7.44
CA GLY A 134 24.41 -20.68 -7.29
C GLY A 134 25.75 -20.12 -6.83
N HIS A 135 25.73 -18.93 -6.27
CA HIS A 135 26.88 -18.25 -5.68
C HIS A 135 26.67 -18.18 -4.18
N PHE A 136 27.61 -18.72 -3.39
CA PHE A 136 27.44 -18.89 -1.95
C PHE A 136 28.52 -18.13 -1.21
N SER A 137 28.14 -17.43 -0.13
CA SER A 137 29.03 -16.58 0.66
C SER A 137 30.34 -17.25 1.09
N LEU A 138 30.31 -18.55 1.41
CA LEU A 138 31.48 -19.35 1.80
C LEU A 138 32.56 -19.49 0.70
N ASP A 139 32.24 -19.17 -0.56
CA ASP A 139 33.18 -19.19 -1.70
C ASP A 139 33.90 -17.86 -1.92
N PHE A 140 33.56 -16.85 -1.13
CA PHE A 140 34.08 -15.49 -1.23
C PHE A 140 34.75 -15.08 0.08
N THR A 141 35.92 -14.45 -0.01
CA THR A 141 36.48 -13.69 1.11
C THR A 141 35.68 -12.42 1.35
N TYR A 142 35.75 -11.84 2.55
CA TYR A 142 35.01 -10.61 2.82
C TYR A 142 35.40 -9.47 1.87
N SER A 143 36.68 -9.37 1.50
CA SER A 143 37.15 -8.38 0.53
C SER A 143 36.50 -8.56 -0.86
N GLU A 144 36.21 -9.79 -1.29
CA GLU A 144 35.48 -10.04 -2.53
C GLU A 144 33.99 -9.69 -2.38
N VAL A 145 33.38 -10.02 -1.23
CA VAL A 145 32.00 -9.67 -0.92
C VAL A 145 31.78 -8.15 -0.90
N GLN A 146 32.75 -7.38 -0.40
CA GLN A 146 32.69 -5.91 -0.40
C GLN A 146 32.64 -5.31 -1.82
N ASN A 147 33.06 -6.05 -2.85
CA ASN A 147 32.98 -5.63 -4.25
C ASN A 147 31.70 -6.13 -4.96
N THR A 148 30.80 -6.77 -4.21
CA THR A 148 29.49 -7.22 -4.67
C THR A 148 28.43 -6.21 -4.25
N TYR A 149 27.49 -5.92 -5.15
CA TYR A 149 26.42 -4.95 -4.91
C TYR A 149 25.08 -5.65 -4.74
N LEU A 150 24.26 -5.11 -3.84
CA LEU A 150 22.91 -5.56 -3.55
C LEU A 150 21.96 -5.18 -4.70
N THR A 151 20.99 -6.04 -4.95
CA THR A 151 19.92 -5.86 -5.94
C THR A 151 18.57 -6.27 -5.35
N GLN A 152 17.49 -5.75 -5.92
CA GLN A 152 16.13 -6.10 -5.55
C GLN A 152 15.80 -7.53 -6.03
N GLY A 153 15.37 -8.37 -5.10
CA GLY A 153 15.01 -9.77 -5.38
C GLY A 153 13.52 -9.99 -5.67
N PHE A 154 12.69 -8.96 -5.51
CA PHE A 154 11.23 -9.04 -5.67
C PHE A 154 10.73 -8.20 -6.85
N TYR A 155 10.08 -8.85 -7.82
CA TYR A 155 9.55 -8.21 -9.02
C TYR A 155 8.45 -7.17 -8.77
N SER A 156 7.78 -7.23 -7.62
CA SER A 156 6.77 -6.25 -7.19
C SER A 156 7.38 -4.91 -6.75
N ARG A 157 8.70 -4.85 -6.57
CA ARG A 157 9.42 -3.70 -6.01
C ARG A 157 10.30 -3.04 -7.06
N THR A 158 10.60 -1.77 -6.85
CA THR A 158 11.47 -1.01 -7.77
C THR A 158 12.91 -1.53 -7.75
N ASP A 159 13.50 -1.65 -8.94
CA ASP A 159 14.91 -2.01 -9.19
C ASP A 159 15.83 -0.77 -9.22
N ARG A 160 15.27 0.44 -9.06
CA ARG A 160 16.03 1.70 -9.21
C ARG A 160 17.08 1.91 -8.13
N PHE A 161 17.04 1.14 -7.05
CA PHE A 161 18.06 1.16 -5.99
C PHE A 161 19.11 0.05 -6.15
N ASP A 162 19.07 -0.70 -7.25
CA ASP A 162 20.00 -1.80 -7.52
C ASP A 162 21.40 -1.31 -7.83
N SER A 163 22.39 -2.11 -7.43
CA SER A 163 23.80 -1.85 -7.70
C SER A 163 24.36 -0.55 -7.08
N ILE A 164 23.65 0.04 -6.10
CA ILE A 164 24.08 1.23 -5.37
C ILE A 164 24.82 0.87 -4.07
N TYR A 165 24.36 -0.18 -3.37
CA TYR A 165 24.81 -0.50 -2.01
C TYR A 165 25.62 -1.79 -1.96
N ASN A 166 26.67 -1.81 -1.14
CA ASN A 166 27.45 -3.02 -0.84
C ASN A 166 26.84 -3.80 0.32
N ILE A 167 27.25 -5.05 0.45
CA ILE A 167 26.84 -5.95 1.53
C ILE A 167 27.51 -5.53 2.84
N PHE A 168 26.73 -5.38 3.91
CA PHE A 168 27.24 -5.05 5.25
C PHE A 168 27.67 -6.29 6.03
N SER A 169 28.80 -6.19 6.73
CA SER A 169 29.07 -7.09 7.85
C SER A 169 28.18 -6.74 9.05
N VAL A 170 27.99 -7.67 9.99
CA VAL A 170 27.27 -7.39 11.24
C VAL A 170 27.95 -6.28 12.06
N THR A 171 29.29 -6.19 11.98
CA THR A 171 30.04 -5.09 12.62
C THR A 171 29.78 -3.75 11.94
N ASP A 172 29.62 -3.71 10.62
CA ASP A 172 29.30 -2.49 9.87
C ASP A 172 27.88 -2.02 10.22
N LEU A 173 26.91 -2.94 10.29
CA LEU A 173 25.55 -2.63 10.75
C LEU A 173 25.57 -1.88 12.10
N GLN A 174 26.31 -2.40 13.08
CA GLN A 174 26.40 -1.74 14.39
C GLN A 174 27.15 -0.40 14.34
N SER A 175 28.17 -0.27 13.49
CA SER A 175 29.06 0.90 13.48
C SER A 175 28.49 2.08 12.69
N TYR A 176 27.88 1.80 11.54
CA TYR A 176 27.34 2.82 10.64
C TYR A 176 25.88 3.15 10.91
N ILE A 177 25.05 2.15 11.23
CA ILE A 177 23.61 2.36 11.46
C ILE A 177 23.30 2.61 12.95
N LYS A 178 24.01 1.92 13.85
CA LYS A 178 23.80 1.99 15.32
C LYS A 178 22.34 1.76 15.74
N PRO A 179 21.70 0.65 15.31
CA PRO A 179 20.31 0.38 15.65
C PRO A 179 20.13 0.16 17.16
N PRO A 180 18.96 0.52 17.73
CA PRO A 180 18.64 0.31 19.14
C PRO A 180 18.48 -1.17 19.51
N SER A 181 18.20 -2.01 18.52
CA SER A 181 18.08 -3.47 18.65
C SER A 181 18.53 -4.16 17.37
N VAL A 182 19.46 -5.12 17.50
CA VAL A 182 19.87 -6.04 16.43
C VAL A 182 19.28 -7.42 16.68
N TRP A 183 18.69 -7.99 15.64
CA TRP A 183 18.22 -9.37 15.57
C TRP A 183 19.06 -10.14 14.55
N LEU A 184 19.80 -11.15 15.01
CA LEU A 184 20.59 -12.02 14.15
C LEU A 184 19.85 -13.33 13.88
N ASN A 185 19.57 -13.63 12.61
CA ASN A 185 19.01 -14.91 12.22
C ASN A 185 20.11 -15.81 11.64
N VAL A 186 20.37 -16.93 12.30
CA VAL A 186 21.36 -17.92 11.89
C VAL A 186 20.66 -19.08 11.21
N GLN A 187 20.93 -19.24 9.92
CA GLN A 187 20.42 -20.35 9.11
C GLN A 187 21.59 -21.20 8.61
N HIS A 188 21.33 -22.48 8.36
CA HIS A 188 22.26 -23.40 7.71
C HIS A 188 23.56 -23.67 8.51
N ASP A 189 23.53 -23.69 9.84
CA ASP A 189 24.69 -24.00 10.71
C ASP A 189 25.32 -25.35 10.37
N ALA A 190 24.50 -26.39 10.12
CA ALA A 190 25.00 -27.69 9.69
C ALA A 190 25.80 -27.60 8.37
N PHE A 191 25.32 -26.81 7.41
CA PHE A 191 25.99 -26.60 6.13
C PHE A 191 27.32 -25.86 6.29
N TYR A 192 27.36 -24.77 7.06
CA TYR A 192 28.61 -24.05 7.33
C TYR A 192 29.62 -24.94 8.08
N SER A 193 29.15 -25.74 9.04
CA SER A 193 29.98 -26.69 9.79
C SER A 193 30.62 -27.75 8.90
N GLN A 194 29.87 -28.28 7.93
CA GLN A 194 30.38 -29.25 6.94
C GLN A 194 31.50 -28.67 6.07
N HIS A 195 31.53 -27.35 5.88
CA HIS A 195 32.51 -26.65 5.05
C HIS A 195 33.61 -25.95 5.87
N GLY A 196 33.82 -26.37 7.13
CA GLY A 196 34.91 -25.88 7.98
C GLY A 196 34.70 -24.50 8.59
N LEU A 197 33.50 -23.91 8.44
CA LEU A 197 33.09 -22.66 9.07
C LEU A 197 32.34 -22.95 10.38
N ASN A 198 32.26 -21.97 11.29
CA ASN A 198 31.70 -22.19 12.61
C ASN A 198 30.83 -21.01 13.08
N MET A 199 29.52 -21.10 12.82
CA MET A 199 28.55 -20.07 13.23
C MET A 199 28.54 -19.86 14.73
N ARG A 200 28.61 -20.94 15.52
CA ARG A 200 28.66 -20.85 16.99
C ARG A 200 29.83 -19.99 17.48
N ARG A 201 31.04 -20.20 16.93
CA ARG A 201 32.24 -19.42 17.26
C ARG A 201 32.08 -17.97 16.83
N TYR A 202 31.56 -17.74 15.64
CA TYR A 202 31.26 -16.40 15.13
C TYR A 202 30.30 -15.66 16.07
N ILE A 203 29.16 -16.25 16.41
CA ILE A 203 28.15 -15.65 17.28
C ILE A 203 28.70 -15.34 18.68
N VAL A 204 29.43 -16.27 19.30
CA VAL A 204 30.06 -16.00 20.61
C VAL A 204 31.09 -14.88 20.52
N SER A 205 31.74 -14.70 19.36
CA SER A 205 32.68 -13.60 19.12
C SER A 205 31.97 -12.27 18.93
N ILE A 206 30.94 -12.21 18.07
CA ILE A 206 30.26 -10.97 17.71
C ILE A 206 29.51 -10.36 18.89
N LEU A 207 28.99 -11.20 19.80
CA LEU A 207 28.34 -10.76 21.04
C LEU A 207 29.26 -9.97 21.99
N LYS A 208 30.58 -9.99 21.78
CA LYS A 208 31.54 -9.19 22.57
C LYS A 208 31.65 -7.75 22.08
N SER A 209 31.28 -7.48 20.83
CA SER A 209 31.45 -6.17 20.18
C SER A 209 30.13 -5.55 19.72
N VAL A 210 29.08 -6.35 19.54
CA VAL A 210 27.78 -5.91 19.04
C VAL A 210 26.69 -6.25 20.06
N SER A 211 25.82 -5.28 20.34
CA SER A 211 24.69 -5.46 21.25
C SER A 211 23.51 -6.13 20.53
N VAL A 212 23.53 -7.46 20.49
CA VAL A 212 22.46 -8.27 19.89
C VAL A 212 21.39 -8.60 20.93
N LYS A 213 20.14 -8.18 20.69
CA LYS A 213 19.01 -8.49 21.59
C LYS A 213 18.38 -9.85 21.30
N TYR A 214 18.44 -10.31 20.05
CA TYR A 214 17.78 -11.53 19.62
C TYR A 214 18.68 -12.36 18.69
N ILE A 215 18.70 -13.68 18.93
CA ILE A 215 19.29 -14.65 18.01
C ILE A 215 18.21 -15.68 17.67
N SER A 216 17.89 -15.81 16.39
CA SER A 216 16.99 -16.86 15.92
C SER A 216 17.69 -17.91 15.08
N SER A 217 17.11 -19.11 15.04
CA SER A 217 17.53 -20.15 14.10
C SER A 217 16.42 -21.19 13.91
N PRO A 218 16.28 -21.77 12.70
CA PRO A 218 15.45 -22.94 12.50
C PRO A 218 16.11 -24.25 12.97
N GLU A 219 17.41 -24.24 13.30
CA GLU A 219 18.14 -25.44 13.73
C GLU A 219 18.21 -25.50 15.25
N ILE A 220 17.42 -26.40 15.87
CA ILE A 220 17.33 -26.46 17.32
C ILE A 220 18.65 -26.90 17.97
N GLY A 221 19.43 -27.73 17.25
CA GLY A 221 20.77 -28.15 17.64
C GLY A 221 21.74 -26.97 17.74
N PHE A 222 21.67 -26.02 16.81
CA PHE A 222 22.45 -24.79 16.87
C PHE A 222 22.08 -23.98 18.13
N LEU A 223 20.79 -23.73 18.37
CA LEU A 223 20.34 -22.98 19.56
C LEU A 223 20.76 -23.67 20.87
N LYS A 224 20.63 -24.99 20.96
CA LYS A 224 21.15 -25.79 22.10
C LYS A 224 22.65 -25.61 22.30
N SER A 225 23.42 -25.51 21.21
CA SER A 225 24.88 -25.37 21.27
C SER A 225 25.33 -24.03 21.85
N ILE A 226 24.51 -22.98 21.73
CA ILE A 226 24.79 -21.63 22.21
C ILE A 226 24.07 -21.27 23.52
N SER A 227 22.98 -21.97 23.90
CA SER A 227 22.12 -21.58 25.03
C SER A 227 22.84 -21.44 26.37
N LYS A 228 23.89 -22.24 26.63
CA LYS A 228 24.71 -22.13 27.85
C LYS A 228 25.77 -21.02 27.80
N ARG A 229 26.06 -20.51 26.61
CA ARG A 229 27.14 -19.55 26.30
C ARG A 229 26.63 -18.13 26.10
N VAL A 230 25.42 -18.01 25.55
CA VAL A 230 24.69 -16.75 25.45
C VAL A 230 24.01 -16.52 26.80
N ARG A 231 24.57 -15.60 27.60
CA ARG A 231 24.05 -15.20 28.92
C ARG A 231 23.62 -13.74 28.87
N GLY A 232 22.64 -13.36 29.70
CA GLY A 232 22.25 -11.97 29.87
C GLY A 232 21.01 -11.58 29.07
N ARG A 233 21.07 -10.45 28.35
CA ARG A 233 19.90 -9.79 27.73
C ARG A 233 19.51 -10.33 26.35
N THR A 234 20.36 -11.16 25.72
CA THR A 234 20.07 -11.74 24.40
C THR A 234 19.08 -12.90 24.53
N LYS A 235 17.95 -12.80 23.83
CA LYS A 235 16.93 -13.85 23.77
C LYS A 235 17.20 -14.80 22.60
N LEU A 236 17.02 -16.10 22.84
CA LEU A 236 17.05 -17.10 21.79
C LEU A 236 15.63 -17.36 21.28
N VAL A 237 15.45 -17.42 19.97
CA VAL A 237 14.15 -17.63 19.31
C VAL A 237 14.21 -18.80 18.34
N PHE A 238 13.39 -19.82 18.56
CA PHE A 238 13.32 -20.95 17.62
C PHE A 238 12.40 -20.61 16.44
N ARG A 239 12.91 -20.70 15.22
CA ARG A 239 12.16 -20.34 14.02
C ARG A 239 11.54 -21.58 13.39
N PHE A 240 10.23 -21.60 13.25
CA PHE A 240 9.56 -22.62 12.45
C PHE A 240 9.51 -22.14 11.00
N PRO A 241 10.01 -22.93 10.03
CA PRO A 241 9.69 -22.75 8.63
C PRO A 241 8.37 -23.50 8.32
N ASP A 242 8.21 -24.00 7.10
CA ASP A 242 7.07 -24.83 6.73
C ASP A 242 6.97 -26.11 7.60
N ASN A 243 5.75 -26.46 8.01
CA ASN A 243 5.40 -27.63 8.82
C ASN A 243 5.91 -28.96 8.24
N PHE A 244 6.02 -29.07 6.92
CA PHE A 244 6.43 -30.30 6.23
C PHE A 244 7.95 -30.49 6.18
N LEU A 245 8.72 -29.45 6.47
CA LEU A 245 10.17 -29.54 6.50
C LEU A 245 10.65 -30.22 7.79
N SER A 246 11.91 -30.66 7.78
CA SER A 246 12.57 -31.23 8.95
C SER A 246 13.73 -30.36 9.41
N ASP A 247 13.93 -30.30 10.71
CA ASP A 247 15.11 -29.69 11.33
C ASP A 247 16.34 -30.56 11.02
N PRO A 248 17.34 -30.06 10.27
CA PRO A 248 18.48 -30.86 9.85
C PRO A 248 19.36 -31.29 11.04
N SER A 249 19.23 -30.65 12.21
CA SER A 249 20.00 -30.98 13.41
C SER A 249 19.39 -32.12 14.25
N THR A 250 18.10 -32.41 14.09
CA THR A 250 17.41 -33.47 14.86
C THR A 250 16.67 -34.48 13.99
N ASN A 251 16.53 -34.21 12.68
CA ASN A 251 15.74 -34.98 11.73
C ASN A 251 14.27 -35.15 12.14
N GLN A 252 13.76 -34.26 12.99
CA GLN A 252 12.34 -34.17 13.35
C GLN A 252 11.64 -33.15 12.46
N THR A 253 10.39 -33.42 12.09
CA THR A 253 9.58 -32.45 11.36
C THR A 253 9.23 -31.25 12.23
N TYR A 254 9.11 -30.06 11.64
CA TYR A 254 8.69 -28.87 12.37
C TYR A 254 7.26 -29.01 12.92
N SER A 255 6.39 -29.76 12.23
CA SER A 255 5.07 -30.15 12.75
C SER A 255 5.13 -31.02 14.02
N SER A 256 6.16 -31.87 14.17
CA SER A 256 6.37 -32.63 15.42
C SER A 256 6.87 -31.72 16.54
N LEU A 257 7.82 -30.84 16.23
CA LEU A 257 8.38 -29.88 17.19
C LEU A 257 7.33 -28.87 17.68
N SER A 258 6.40 -28.44 16.83
CA SER A 258 5.35 -27.48 17.19
C SER A 258 4.35 -28.02 18.23
N LYS A 259 4.27 -29.36 18.36
CA LYS A 259 3.46 -30.03 19.40
C LYS A 259 4.17 -30.13 20.76
N ASN A 260 5.47 -29.80 20.83
CA ASN A 260 6.26 -29.89 22.06
C ASN A 260 6.92 -28.54 22.41
N LEU A 261 6.10 -27.52 22.59
CA LEU A 261 6.55 -26.17 22.95
C LEU A 261 7.28 -26.13 24.30
N THR A 262 6.93 -27.01 25.25
CA THR A 262 7.63 -27.14 26.54
C THR A 262 9.09 -27.55 26.38
N PHE A 263 9.41 -28.43 25.42
CA PHE A 263 10.78 -28.78 25.10
C PHE A 263 11.53 -27.59 24.49
N ILE A 264 10.90 -26.86 23.56
CA ILE A 264 11.50 -25.66 22.96
C ILE A 264 11.79 -24.60 24.03
N LYS A 265 10.90 -24.43 25.01
CA LYS A 265 11.10 -23.53 26.15
C LYS A 265 12.36 -23.82 26.97
N THR A 266 12.84 -25.06 27.00
CA THR A 266 14.09 -25.39 27.69
C THR A 266 15.34 -24.83 27.00
N ILE A 267 15.19 -24.33 25.76
CA ILE A 267 16.29 -23.91 24.87
C ILE A 267 16.13 -22.44 24.47
N ALA A 268 14.91 -22.01 24.19
CA ALA A 268 14.57 -20.70 23.65
C ALA A 268 13.58 -19.93 24.54
N SER A 269 13.65 -18.61 24.47
CA SER A 269 12.73 -17.70 25.17
C SER A 269 11.51 -17.35 24.33
N GLY A 270 11.58 -17.54 23.00
CA GLY A 270 10.46 -17.34 22.10
C GLY A 270 10.53 -18.25 20.88
N ILE A 271 9.51 -18.15 20.05
CA ILE A 271 9.37 -18.83 18.77
C ILE A 271 8.96 -17.83 17.69
N MET A 272 9.35 -18.10 16.44
CA MET A 272 8.89 -17.32 15.30
C MET A 272 8.24 -18.23 14.28
N VAL A 273 7.06 -17.85 13.79
CA VAL A 273 6.25 -18.69 12.88
C VAL A 273 5.68 -17.87 11.71
N PRO A 274 5.53 -18.50 10.53
CA PRO A 274 4.73 -17.95 9.43
C PRO A 274 3.31 -17.65 9.88
N LYS A 275 2.70 -16.60 9.31
CA LYS A 275 1.29 -16.23 9.53
C LYS A 275 0.33 -17.42 9.49
N SER A 276 0.56 -18.40 8.61
CA SER A 276 -0.28 -19.58 8.41
C SER A 276 -0.37 -20.54 9.59
N TYR A 277 0.58 -20.50 10.54
CA TYR A 277 0.48 -21.27 11.79
C TYR A 277 -0.61 -20.73 12.72
N ILE A 278 -0.90 -19.43 12.61
CA ILE A 278 -1.82 -18.71 13.48
C ILE A 278 -3.17 -18.57 12.77
N TRP A 279 -3.15 -18.09 11.52
CA TRP A 279 -4.30 -17.90 10.66
C TRP A 279 -4.16 -18.77 9.41
N PRO A 280 -4.69 -20.00 9.42
CA PRO A 280 -4.66 -20.85 8.24
C PRO A 280 -5.48 -20.22 7.10
N VAL A 281 -5.05 -20.44 5.86
CA VAL A 281 -5.69 -19.87 4.66
C VAL A 281 -6.10 -21.01 3.73
N THR A 282 -7.30 -20.93 3.16
CA THR A 282 -7.77 -21.86 2.14
C THR A 282 -7.03 -21.66 0.81
N ASN A 283 -7.07 -22.67 -0.07
CA ASN A 283 -6.45 -22.56 -1.40
C ASN A 283 -7.07 -21.45 -2.27
N ASP A 284 -8.31 -21.05 -2.00
CA ASP A 284 -9.00 -19.92 -2.64
C ASP A 284 -8.77 -18.58 -1.91
N ASN A 285 -7.78 -18.50 -1.01
CA ASN A 285 -7.30 -17.29 -0.34
C ASN A 285 -8.27 -16.65 0.67
N TYR A 286 -8.90 -17.47 1.52
CA TYR A 286 -9.73 -17.00 2.64
C TYR A 286 -9.21 -17.52 3.97
N LEU A 287 -9.35 -16.70 5.01
CA LEU A 287 -9.00 -17.08 6.37
C LEU A 287 -9.91 -18.21 6.88
N LEU A 288 -9.30 -19.18 7.53
CA LEU A 288 -9.96 -20.13 8.42
C LEU A 288 -9.92 -19.59 9.86
N PRO A 289 -10.69 -20.18 10.80
CA PRO A 289 -10.59 -19.83 12.21
C PRO A 289 -9.13 -19.90 12.73
N PRO A 290 -8.73 -19.00 13.65
CA PRO A 290 -7.36 -18.99 14.14
C PRO A 290 -7.07 -20.24 14.96
N THR A 291 -5.83 -20.70 14.92
CA THR A 291 -5.36 -21.81 15.74
C THR A 291 -5.11 -21.34 17.20
N PRO A 292 -5.10 -22.25 18.19
CA PRO A 292 -4.73 -21.90 19.57
C PRO A 292 -3.23 -21.67 19.77
N PHE A 293 -2.43 -21.61 18.69
CA PHE A 293 -0.98 -21.72 18.75
C PHE A 293 -0.32 -20.56 19.51
N VAL A 294 -0.88 -19.35 19.42
CA VAL A 294 -0.42 -18.18 20.21
C VAL A 294 -0.61 -18.44 21.70
N GLN A 295 -1.81 -18.89 22.10
CA GLN A 295 -2.13 -19.17 23.50
C GLN A 295 -1.32 -20.35 24.04
N ASP A 296 -1.08 -21.38 23.22
CA ASP A 296 -0.26 -22.53 23.60
C ASP A 296 1.21 -22.14 23.80
N ALA A 297 1.76 -21.26 22.94
CA ALA A 297 3.08 -20.68 23.13
C ALA A 297 3.17 -19.86 24.42
N HIS A 298 2.20 -19.00 24.66
CA HIS A 298 2.14 -18.20 25.89
C HIS A 298 2.00 -19.07 27.15
N ARG A 299 1.18 -20.12 27.11
CA ARG A 299 1.04 -21.10 28.21
C ARG A 299 2.35 -21.84 28.49
N ALA A 300 3.14 -22.11 27.45
CA ALA A 300 4.48 -22.67 27.59
C ALA A 300 5.54 -21.63 28.05
N GLY A 301 5.16 -20.35 28.20
CA GLY A 301 6.05 -19.26 28.60
C GLY A 301 6.99 -18.80 27.48
N LEU A 302 6.60 -18.98 26.22
CA LEU A 302 7.32 -18.55 25.03
C LEU A 302 6.69 -17.28 24.46
N GLU A 303 7.54 -16.30 24.13
CA GLU A 303 7.14 -15.19 23.25
C GLU A 303 6.91 -15.74 21.84
N ILE A 304 5.92 -15.25 21.11
CA ILE A 304 5.64 -15.67 19.73
C ILE A 304 5.73 -14.48 18.77
N TYR A 305 6.52 -14.63 17.72
CA TYR A 305 6.70 -13.65 16.66
C TYR A 305 6.11 -14.16 15.36
N ALA A 306 5.28 -13.38 14.68
CA ALA A 306 4.72 -13.76 13.38
C ALA A 306 5.57 -13.19 12.24
N SER A 307 5.84 -13.98 11.19
CA SER A 307 6.64 -13.59 10.02
C SER A 307 5.83 -13.55 8.73
N ASP A 308 6.47 -13.08 7.65
CA ASP A 308 5.93 -13.02 6.27
C ASP A 308 4.92 -11.90 6.03
N PHE A 309 5.02 -10.80 6.78
CA PHE A 309 4.28 -9.58 6.49
C PHE A 309 4.97 -8.76 5.41
N ALA A 310 4.19 -8.38 4.40
CA ALA A 310 4.60 -7.49 3.33
C ALA A 310 3.34 -6.86 2.71
N ASN A 311 3.41 -5.58 2.36
CA ASN A 311 2.26 -4.85 1.83
C ASN A 311 2.04 -5.14 0.33
N ASP A 312 3.09 -5.57 -0.37
CA ASP A 312 3.13 -5.77 -1.82
C ASP A 312 2.82 -7.22 -2.23
N ARG A 313 1.88 -7.87 -1.54
CA ARG A 313 1.48 -9.27 -1.80
C ARG A 313 -0.03 -9.44 -1.79
N ILE A 314 -0.47 -10.52 -2.42
CA ILE A 314 -1.86 -10.97 -2.29
C ILE A 314 -2.05 -11.50 -0.87
N ILE A 315 -2.81 -10.76 -0.07
CA ILE A 315 -3.26 -11.17 1.26
C ILE A 315 -4.68 -11.76 1.18
N PRO A 316 -5.15 -12.50 2.20
CA PRO A 316 -6.49 -13.06 2.22
C PRO A 316 -7.59 -12.03 1.94
N TYR A 317 -8.60 -12.41 1.15
CA TYR A 317 -9.70 -11.51 0.76
C TYR A 317 -10.48 -10.92 1.93
N ASN A 318 -10.41 -11.56 3.11
CA ASN A 318 -10.96 -11.06 4.36
C ASN A 318 -10.42 -9.69 4.78
N TYR A 319 -9.24 -9.30 4.28
CA TYR A 319 -8.61 -8.02 4.58
C TYR A 319 -8.88 -6.95 3.52
N SER A 320 -9.59 -7.26 2.43
CA SER A 320 -9.90 -6.28 1.38
C SER A 320 -8.66 -5.55 0.85
N TYR A 321 -7.56 -6.30 0.68
CA TYR A 321 -6.24 -5.78 0.31
C TYR A 321 -5.61 -4.75 1.27
N ASP A 322 -6.14 -4.59 2.47
CA ASP A 322 -5.62 -3.67 3.47
C ASP A 322 -4.52 -4.34 4.33
N PRO A 323 -3.23 -3.96 4.17
CA PRO A 323 -2.17 -4.58 4.95
C PRO A 323 -2.26 -4.23 6.44
N LEU A 324 -2.68 -3.01 6.81
CA LEU A 324 -2.80 -2.60 8.20
C LEU A 324 -3.83 -3.45 8.94
N GLN A 325 -4.97 -3.76 8.28
CA GLN A 325 -5.97 -4.66 8.84
C GLN A 325 -5.43 -6.09 9.05
N GLU A 326 -4.51 -6.56 8.19
CA GLU A 326 -3.80 -7.82 8.43
C GLU A 326 -2.99 -7.74 9.73
N TYR A 327 -2.15 -6.72 9.94
CA TYR A 327 -1.39 -6.60 11.19
C TYR A 327 -2.30 -6.58 12.43
N LEU A 328 -3.40 -5.81 12.40
CA LEU A 328 -4.37 -5.74 13.50
C LEU A 328 -4.93 -7.13 13.88
N SER A 329 -5.14 -8.02 12.91
CA SER A 329 -5.62 -9.39 13.17
C SER A 329 -4.65 -10.26 13.99
N PHE A 330 -3.37 -9.90 14.06
CA PHE A 330 -2.35 -10.61 14.85
C PHE A 330 -2.03 -9.93 16.18
N ILE A 331 -2.41 -8.66 16.37
CA ILE A 331 -2.01 -7.87 17.55
C ILE A 331 -3.18 -7.40 18.42
N SER A 332 -4.39 -7.24 17.88
CA SER A 332 -5.56 -6.73 18.62
C SER A 332 -6.85 -7.47 18.30
N ASP A 333 -7.18 -7.61 17.01
CA ASP A 333 -8.53 -7.97 16.55
C ASP A 333 -8.78 -9.49 16.59
N GLY A 334 -7.71 -10.29 16.58
CA GLY A 334 -7.78 -11.75 16.57
C GLY A 334 -8.16 -12.40 17.91
N GLY A 335 -8.38 -11.59 18.96
CA GLY A 335 -8.64 -12.10 20.31
C GLY A 335 -7.39 -12.55 21.08
N PHE A 336 -6.21 -12.42 20.48
CA PHE A 336 -4.87 -12.64 21.01
C PHE A 336 -3.92 -11.54 20.51
N SER A 337 -2.70 -11.50 21.04
CA SER A 337 -1.64 -10.64 20.49
C SER A 337 -0.34 -11.44 20.39
N VAL A 338 0.28 -11.46 19.21
CA VAL A 338 1.66 -11.92 19.08
C VAL A 338 2.61 -10.92 19.74
N ASP A 339 3.75 -11.40 20.24
CA ASP A 339 4.77 -10.58 20.91
C ASP A 339 5.60 -9.74 19.94
N GLY A 340 5.45 -9.95 18.62
CA GLY A 340 5.98 -9.07 17.59
C GLY A 340 5.77 -9.61 16.18
N VAL A 341 6.11 -8.77 15.20
CA VAL A 341 5.93 -9.06 13.77
C VAL A 341 7.23 -8.79 13.00
N LEU A 342 7.61 -9.73 12.13
CA LEU A 342 8.69 -9.58 11.17
C LEU A 342 8.10 -9.15 9.82
N THR A 343 8.52 -7.99 9.33
CA THR A 343 7.94 -7.35 8.15
C THR A 343 9.00 -6.69 7.26
N ASP A 344 8.74 -6.69 5.95
CA ASP A 344 9.48 -5.89 4.97
C ASP A 344 9.08 -4.38 4.99
N TYR A 345 7.96 -4.04 5.65
CA TYR A 345 7.35 -2.70 5.74
C TYR A 345 7.12 -2.29 7.22
N PRO A 346 8.18 -1.90 7.94
CA PRO A 346 8.10 -1.63 9.39
C PRO A 346 7.23 -0.41 9.74
N ILE A 347 6.95 0.50 8.81
CA ILE A 347 6.03 1.63 9.03
C ILE A 347 4.62 1.15 9.32
N THR A 348 4.04 0.28 8.49
CA THR A 348 2.68 -0.24 8.64
C THR A 348 2.50 -1.02 9.94
N ALA A 349 3.50 -1.81 10.33
CA ALA A 349 3.49 -2.48 11.63
C ALA A 349 3.51 -1.46 12.79
N SER A 350 4.32 -0.40 12.67
CA SER A 350 4.41 0.66 13.68
C SER A 350 3.11 1.44 13.80
N GLU A 351 2.47 1.79 12.68
CA GLU A 351 1.15 2.40 12.65
C GLU A 351 0.12 1.49 13.34
N ALA A 352 0.02 0.23 12.90
CA ALA A 352 -0.92 -0.74 13.46
C ALA A 352 -0.81 -0.83 14.99
N ILE A 353 0.41 -0.97 15.50
CA ILE A 353 0.70 -1.09 16.94
C ILE A 353 0.44 0.24 17.65
N GLY A 354 1.05 1.34 17.18
CA GLY A 354 1.09 2.61 17.91
C GLY A 354 -0.18 3.45 17.81
N CYS A 355 -0.95 3.31 16.74
CA CYS A 355 -2.03 4.24 16.39
C CYS A 355 -3.40 3.58 16.16
N PHE A 356 -3.43 2.28 15.86
CA PHE A 356 -4.66 1.61 15.42
C PHE A 356 -5.07 0.39 16.26
N ALA A 357 -4.26 -0.06 17.23
CA ALA A 357 -4.60 -1.23 18.03
C ALA A 357 -5.80 -1.05 18.99
N ASN A 358 -6.12 0.20 19.38
CA ASN A 358 -7.10 0.52 20.44
C ASN A 358 -8.33 1.32 19.93
N LEU A 359 -8.65 1.24 18.64
CA LEU A 359 -9.72 2.05 18.05
C LEU A 359 -11.10 1.81 18.68
N ASN A 360 -11.38 0.59 19.12
CA ASN A 360 -12.66 0.23 19.71
C ASN A 360 -12.92 0.93 21.06
N GLU A 361 -11.86 1.37 21.75
CA GLU A 361 -11.96 2.14 22.99
C GLU A 361 -12.07 3.65 22.74
N SER A 362 -11.75 4.10 21.52
CA SER A 362 -11.75 5.50 21.11
C SER A 362 -13.09 5.93 20.49
N LYS A 363 -13.65 7.02 21.04
CA LYS A 363 -14.74 7.79 20.40
C LYS A 363 -14.22 8.91 19.49
N ALA A 364 -12.90 9.01 19.31
CA ALA A 364 -12.32 10.06 18.49
C ALA A 364 -12.65 9.83 17.02
N ASP A 365 -13.25 10.83 16.41
CA ASP A 365 -13.40 11.00 14.98
C ASP A 365 -12.82 12.39 14.67
N HIS A 366 -11.74 12.44 13.89
CA HIS A 366 -11.04 13.69 13.59
C HIS A 366 -11.82 14.60 12.61
N GLY A 367 -13.02 14.19 12.20
CA GLY A 367 -13.98 14.97 11.43
C GLY A 367 -13.65 15.00 9.94
N LYS A 368 -12.45 15.47 9.57
CA LYS A 368 -11.94 15.49 8.19
C LYS A 368 -10.91 14.37 7.95
N PRO A 369 -10.78 13.86 6.71
CA PRO A 369 -11.60 14.20 5.53
C PRO A 369 -13.01 13.56 5.58
N LEU A 370 -13.94 14.10 4.80
CA LEU A 370 -15.24 13.47 4.53
C LEU A 370 -15.03 12.14 3.79
N ILE A 371 -15.73 11.08 4.17
CA ILE A 371 -15.69 9.78 3.51
C ILE A 371 -16.84 9.70 2.50
N ILE A 372 -16.51 9.76 1.22
CA ILE A 372 -17.47 9.62 0.13
C ILE A 372 -17.23 8.24 -0.49
N SER A 373 -18.27 7.41 -0.57
CA SER A 373 -18.13 6.14 -1.30
C SER A 373 -17.90 6.38 -2.78
N HIS A 374 -17.26 5.42 -3.45
CA HIS A 374 -17.19 5.37 -4.91
C HIS A 374 -18.01 4.17 -5.38
N ASN A 375 -19.26 4.45 -5.74
CA ASN A 375 -20.33 3.52 -6.08
C ASN A 375 -20.64 2.52 -4.95
N GLY A 376 -20.67 3.00 -3.70
CA GLY A 376 -20.73 2.17 -2.49
C GLY A 376 -19.38 1.58 -2.10
N ALA A 377 -19.36 0.48 -1.33
CA ALA A 377 -18.16 -0.27 -0.99
C ALA A 377 -17.74 -1.16 -2.18
N SER A 378 -17.48 -0.53 -3.33
CA SER A 378 -17.22 -1.20 -4.61
C SER A 378 -15.92 -2.01 -4.62
N GLY A 379 -15.04 -1.78 -3.63
CA GLY A 379 -13.88 -2.59 -3.32
C GLY A 379 -14.21 -4.01 -2.83
N ASP A 380 -15.40 -4.20 -2.25
CA ASP A 380 -15.82 -5.45 -1.64
C ASP A 380 -17.00 -6.12 -2.37
N TYR A 381 -17.90 -5.33 -2.96
CA TYR A 381 -19.09 -5.81 -3.65
C TYR A 381 -19.21 -5.19 -5.04
N PRO A 382 -20.00 -5.79 -5.95
CA PRO A 382 -20.38 -5.15 -7.20
C PRO A 382 -20.95 -3.75 -6.95
N ASP A 383 -20.48 -2.80 -7.76
CA ASP A 383 -20.78 -1.39 -7.62
C ASP A 383 -22.27 -1.06 -7.80
N CYS A 384 -22.72 0.03 -7.16
CA CYS A 384 -24.10 0.50 -7.21
C CYS A 384 -25.17 -0.56 -6.80
N THR A 385 -24.79 -1.58 -6.03
CA THR A 385 -25.73 -2.59 -5.51
C THR A 385 -26.22 -2.26 -4.11
N ASP A 386 -27.33 -2.91 -3.72
CA ASP A 386 -27.85 -2.86 -2.35
C ASP A 386 -26.78 -3.24 -1.31
N LEU A 387 -26.01 -4.29 -1.56
CA LEU A 387 -24.91 -4.72 -0.67
C LEU A 387 -23.76 -3.72 -0.64
N ALA A 388 -23.37 -3.13 -1.77
CA ALA A 388 -22.31 -2.12 -1.80
C ALA A 388 -22.69 -0.88 -0.97
N TYR A 389 -23.94 -0.41 -1.08
CA TYR A 389 -24.41 0.73 -0.29
C TYR A 389 -24.57 0.40 1.19
N GLN A 390 -25.19 -0.73 1.52
CA GLN A 390 -25.33 -1.18 2.91
C GLN A 390 -23.96 -1.33 3.57
N ASN A 391 -22.98 -1.89 2.86
CA ASN A 391 -21.64 -2.05 3.40
C ASN A 391 -20.88 -0.72 3.50
N ALA A 392 -21.03 0.21 2.55
CA ALA A 392 -20.43 1.55 2.67
C ALA A 392 -20.92 2.29 3.91
N ILE A 393 -22.24 2.26 4.19
CA ILE A 393 -22.83 2.85 5.39
C ILE A 393 -22.27 2.17 6.64
N LYS A 394 -22.27 0.83 6.67
CA LYS A 394 -21.75 0.04 7.79
C LYS A 394 -20.28 0.33 8.07
N ASP A 395 -19.50 0.53 7.02
CA ASP A 395 -18.08 0.84 7.09
C ASP A 395 -17.80 2.31 7.45
N GLY A 396 -18.84 3.13 7.57
CA GLY A 396 -18.77 4.49 8.07
C GLY A 396 -18.51 5.54 7.00
N ALA A 397 -19.01 5.35 5.78
CA ALA A 397 -19.10 6.42 4.79
C ALA A 397 -19.95 7.58 5.36
N ASP A 398 -19.48 8.81 5.20
CA ASP A 398 -20.24 10.00 5.55
C ASP A 398 -21.26 10.33 4.44
N VAL A 399 -20.90 10.02 3.18
CA VAL A 399 -21.71 10.22 1.99
C VAL A 399 -21.68 8.97 1.12
N ILE A 400 -22.84 8.54 0.63
CA ILE A 400 -22.94 7.55 -0.44
C ILE A 400 -23.28 8.21 -1.78
N ASP A 401 -22.75 7.66 -2.86
CA ASP A 401 -22.88 8.19 -4.21
C ASP A 401 -23.74 7.30 -5.12
N CYS A 402 -24.44 7.90 -6.09
CA CYS A 402 -25.19 7.16 -7.10
C CYS A 402 -24.93 7.77 -8.47
N ALA A 403 -24.23 7.04 -9.34
CA ALA A 403 -24.14 7.35 -10.76
C ALA A 403 -25.46 7.00 -11.44
N LEU A 404 -26.11 7.99 -12.06
CA LEU A 404 -27.44 7.83 -12.62
C LEU A 404 -27.42 7.29 -14.04
N GLN A 405 -28.23 6.27 -14.28
CA GLN A 405 -28.55 5.77 -15.61
C GLN A 405 -30.06 5.64 -15.77
N VAL A 406 -30.52 5.58 -17.03
CA VAL A 406 -31.95 5.47 -17.37
C VAL A 406 -32.22 4.19 -18.16
N THR A 407 -33.30 3.50 -17.80
CA THR A 407 -33.79 2.32 -18.54
C THR A 407 -34.67 2.73 -19.72
N LYS A 408 -34.97 1.78 -20.60
CA LYS A 408 -35.85 1.97 -21.76
C LYS A 408 -37.24 2.51 -21.40
N ASP A 409 -37.77 2.07 -20.26
CA ASP A 409 -39.06 2.48 -19.70
C ASP A 409 -38.98 3.74 -18.82
N GLY A 410 -37.83 4.41 -18.79
CA GLY A 410 -37.64 5.70 -18.11
C GLY A 410 -37.40 5.60 -16.60
N VAL A 411 -37.11 4.40 -16.07
CA VAL A 411 -36.77 4.20 -14.66
C VAL A 411 -35.32 4.65 -14.43
N LEU A 412 -35.12 5.45 -13.38
CA LEU A 412 -33.79 5.86 -12.94
C LEU A 412 -33.17 4.78 -12.04
N ILE A 413 -31.91 4.44 -12.31
CA ILE A 413 -31.16 3.41 -11.58
C ILE A 413 -29.78 3.93 -11.20
N CYS A 414 -29.22 3.40 -10.11
CA CYS A 414 -27.82 3.61 -9.77
C CYS A 414 -26.97 2.60 -10.53
N MET A 415 -26.07 3.07 -11.38
CA MET A 415 -25.16 2.25 -12.18
C MET A 415 -23.95 3.05 -12.66
N SER A 416 -22.75 2.54 -12.38
CA SER A 416 -21.47 3.20 -12.68
C SER A 416 -21.11 3.24 -14.17
N SER A 417 -21.79 2.45 -15.01
CA SER A 417 -21.61 2.45 -16.46
C SER A 417 -22.94 2.29 -17.18
N ILE A 418 -23.11 3.08 -18.25
CA ILE A 418 -24.22 2.94 -19.20
C ILE A 418 -24.11 1.65 -20.02
N ASN A 419 -22.90 1.08 -20.14
CA ASN A 419 -22.62 -0.14 -20.88
C ASN A 419 -22.55 -1.35 -19.95
N LEU A 420 -23.60 -2.18 -20.00
CA LEU A 420 -23.77 -3.36 -19.17
C LEU A 420 -22.64 -4.40 -19.32
N LEU A 421 -21.87 -4.38 -20.41
CA LEU A 421 -20.72 -5.28 -20.60
C LEU A 421 -19.62 -5.07 -19.53
N GLU A 422 -19.57 -3.88 -18.93
CA GLU A 422 -18.48 -3.48 -18.04
C GLU A 422 -18.73 -3.93 -16.59
N THR A 423 -19.98 -3.86 -16.14
CA THR A 423 -20.37 -3.99 -14.73
C THR A 423 -21.37 -5.10 -14.47
N THR A 424 -21.66 -5.96 -15.46
CA THR A 424 -22.61 -7.07 -15.31
C THR A 424 -22.14 -8.36 -16.00
N ASN A 425 -22.92 -9.43 -15.87
CA ASN A 425 -22.78 -10.66 -16.62
C ASN A 425 -23.58 -10.69 -17.95
N VAL A 426 -24.02 -9.54 -18.49
CA VAL A 426 -24.99 -9.47 -19.62
C VAL A 426 -24.60 -10.33 -20.83
N GLN A 427 -23.31 -10.53 -21.09
CA GLN A 427 -22.79 -11.42 -22.15
C GLN A 427 -23.27 -12.87 -22.04
N ARG A 428 -23.67 -13.31 -20.84
CA ARG A 428 -24.14 -14.66 -20.53
C ARG A 428 -25.66 -14.76 -20.42
N THR A 429 -26.37 -13.73 -20.87
CA THR A 429 -27.84 -13.62 -20.80
C THR A 429 -28.44 -13.57 -22.21
N PRO A 430 -29.77 -13.75 -22.35
CA PRO A 430 -30.46 -13.53 -23.63
C PRO A 430 -30.29 -12.11 -24.20
N PHE A 431 -29.90 -11.14 -23.39
CA PHE A 431 -29.69 -9.75 -23.81
C PHE A 431 -28.37 -9.53 -24.57
N SER A 432 -27.49 -10.54 -24.62
CA SER A 432 -26.21 -10.49 -25.36
C SER A 432 -26.38 -10.11 -26.84
N THR A 433 -27.53 -10.41 -27.44
CA THR A 433 -27.85 -10.06 -28.83
C THR A 433 -28.21 -8.59 -29.05
N LEU A 434 -28.40 -7.80 -28.00
CA LEU A 434 -28.74 -6.36 -28.07
C LEU A 434 -27.51 -5.46 -28.24
N THR A 435 -26.40 -6.04 -28.70
CA THR A 435 -25.13 -5.35 -28.91
C THR A 435 -25.27 -4.32 -30.02
N SER A 436 -24.84 -3.08 -29.77
CA SER A 436 -24.86 -1.97 -30.74
C SER A 436 -23.63 -1.08 -30.57
N VAL A 437 -23.24 -0.35 -31.61
CA VAL A 437 -22.20 0.70 -31.54
C VAL A 437 -22.89 2.05 -31.54
N ILE A 438 -22.61 2.87 -30.52
CA ILE A 438 -23.11 4.25 -30.42
C ILE A 438 -21.87 5.14 -30.28
N PRO A 439 -21.36 5.68 -31.41
CA PRO A 439 -20.09 6.41 -31.44
C PRO A 439 -20.01 7.56 -30.44
N GLU A 440 -21.14 8.21 -30.14
CA GLU A 440 -21.26 9.31 -29.18
C GLU A 440 -21.01 8.87 -27.73
N ILE A 441 -21.12 7.57 -27.43
CA ILE A 441 -20.84 7.00 -26.11
C ILE A 441 -19.52 6.24 -26.13
N LYS A 442 -19.36 5.33 -27.10
CA LYS A 442 -18.17 4.49 -27.23
C LYS A 442 -18.03 3.99 -28.66
N SER A 443 -16.80 4.01 -29.17
CA SER A 443 -16.44 3.49 -30.50
C SER A 443 -16.50 1.95 -30.62
N THR A 444 -16.75 1.25 -29.51
CA THR A 444 -16.82 -0.22 -29.47
C THR A 444 -18.24 -0.67 -29.16
N ALA A 445 -18.58 -1.89 -29.58
CA ALA A 445 -19.92 -2.42 -29.40
C ALA A 445 -20.23 -2.63 -27.91
N GLY A 446 -21.41 -2.14 -27.49
CA GLY A 446 -21.90 -2.16 -26.12
C GLY A 446 -23.32 -2.70 -26.02
N ILE A 447 -23.75 -2.99 -24.80
CA ILE A 447 -25.15 -3.27 -24.47
C ILE A 447 -25.58 -2.23 -23.44
N TYR A 448 -26.51 -1.37 -23.81
CA TYR A 448 -26.78 -0.16 -23.04
C TYR A 448 -28.03 -0.27 -22.16
N THR A 449 -28.00 0.40 -21.01
CA THR A 449 -29.12 0.43 -20.04
C THR A 449 -30.45 0.87 -20.67
N PHE A 450 -30.42 1.88 -21.55
CA PHE A 450 -31.61 2.39 -22.24
C PHE A 450 -32.19 1.46 -23.32
N ASN A 451 -31.55 0.33 -23.61
CA ASN A 451 -32.12 -0.72 -24.49
C ASN A 451 -33.00 -1.71 -23.73
N LEU A 452 -32.93 -1.73 -22.39
CA LEU A 452 -33.61 -2.68 -21.52
C LEU A 452 -34.61 -1.99 -20.59
N THR A 453 -35.75 -2.63 -20.32
CA THR A 453 -36.68 -2.16 -19.28
C THR A 453 -36.12 -2.46 -17.89
N TRP A 454 -36.62 -1.79 -16.85
CA TRP A 454 -36.27 -2.14 -15.47
C TRP A 454 -36.52 -3.63 -15.17
N ASN A 455 -37.62 -4.20 -15.68
CA ASN A 455 -37.92 -5.62 -15.49
C ASN A 455 -36.89 -6.53 -16.16
N ASN A 456 -36.25 -6.10 -17.25
CA ASN A 456 -35.14 -6.85 -17.85
C ASN A 456 -33.85 -6.69 -17.04
N ILE A 457 -33.57 -5.50 -16.50
CA ILE A 457 -32.37 -5.25 -15.71
C ILE A 457 -32.43 -5.96 -14.35
N SER A 458 -33.58 -5.90 -13.69
CA SER A 458 -33.84 -6.59 -12.41
C SER A 458 -34.14 -8.09 -12.55
N ASP A 459 -34.06 -8.63 -13.77
CA ASP A 459 -34.22 -10.05 -14.02
C ASP A 459 -33.11 -10.86 -13.34
N SER A 460 -33.47 -12.01 -12.78
CA SER A 460 -32.52 -12.87 -12.03
C SER A 460 -31.34 -13.41 -12.85
N SER A 461 -31.44 -13.43 -14.18
CA SER A 461 -30.36 -13.86 -15.08
C SER A 461 -29.29 -12.79 -15.25
N LEU A 462 -29.67 -11.50 -15.19
CA LEU A 462 -28.74 -10.39 -15.22
C LEU A 462 -28.26 -10.10 -13.79
N LYS A 463 -26.95 -10.16 -13.60
CA LYS A 463 -26.31 -9.96 -12.30
C LYS A 463 -25.26 -8.86 -12.40
N PRO A 464 -25.16 -8.00 -11.38
CA PRO A 464 -24.06 -7.07 -11.28
C PRO A 464 -22.75 -7.85 -11.15
N LYS A 465 -21.62 -7.24 -11.52
CA LYS A 465 -20.30 -7.85 -11.52
C LYS A 465 -19.32 -6.91 -10.85
N ILE A 466 -18.58 -7.41 -9.86
CA ILE A 466 -17.53 -6.63 -9.20
C ILE A 466 -16.46 -6.21 -10.20
N SER A 467 -16.06 -4.95 -10.14
CA SER A 467 -14.94 -4.44 -10.92
C SER A 467 -13.62 -4.95 -10.33
N SER A 468 -12.56 -4.99 -11.13
CA SER A 468 -11.20 -5.30 -10.64
C SER A 468 -10.23 -4.46 -11.45
N PRO A 469 -10.06 -3.17 -11.10
CA PRO A 469 -9.32 -2.21 -11.92
C PRO A 469 -7.87 -2.63 -12.22
N LEU A 470 -7.29 -3.49 -11.37
CA LEU A 470 -5.91 -3.97 -11.46
C LEU A 470 -5.82 -5.46 -11.84
N SER A 471 -6.85 -6.02 -12.47
CA SER A 471 -6.88 -7.44 -12.85
C SER A 471 -5.79 -7.84 -13.86
N SER A 472 -5.26 -6.89 -14.64
CA SER A 472 -4.09 -7.12 -15.52
C SER A 472 -2.83 -7.49 -14.75
N TYR A 473 -2.75 -7.13 -13.47
CA TYR A 473 -1.68 -7.50 -12.55
C TYR A 473 -2.06 -8.66 -11.63
N TYR A 474 -3.09 -9.44 -12.00
CA TYR A 474 -3.62 -10.55 -11.21
C TYR A 474 -4.18 -10.15 -9.82
N LEU A 475 -4.47 -8.86 -9.61
CA LEU A 475 -5.19 -8.34 -8.45
C LEU A 475 -6.68 -8.31 -8.76
N VAL A 476 -7.39 -9.37 -8.37
CA VAL A 476 -8.83 -9.51 -8.57
C VAL A 476 -9.56 -9.34 -7.25
N ARG A 477 -10.61 -8.51 -7.20
CA ARG A 477 -11.44 -8.35 -6.00
C ARG A 477 -12.16 -9.65 -5.65
N ASN A 478 -12.67 -9.73 -4.42
CA ASN A 478 -13.18 -10.94 -3.77
C ASN A 478 -14.05 -11.82 -4.71
N PRO A 479 -13.54 -12.98 -5.16
CA PRO A 479 -14.26 -13.86 -6.10
C PRO A 479 -15.56 -14.44 -5.55
N ARG A 480 -15.73 -14.58 -4.22
CA ARG A 480 -16.99 -15.05 -3.63
C ARG A 480 -18.11 -14.01 -3.73
N TYR A 481 -17.77 -12.75 -3.94
CA TYR A 481 -18.72 -11.65 -4.07
C TYR A 481 -18.91 -11.17 -5.52
N THR A 482 -18.31 -11.86 -6.50
CA THR A 482 -18.29 -11.42 -7.90
C THR A 482 -19.64 -10.99 -8.45
N ASN A 483 -20.74 -11.67 -8.09
CA ASN A 483 -22.09 -11.35 -8.58
C ASN A 483 -23.11 -11.16 -7.45
N ASN A 484 -22.65 -10.76 -6.26
CA ASN A 484 -23.54 -10.57 -5.11
C ASN A 484 -24.20 -9.19 -5.11
N GLY A 485 -25.45 -9.14 -4.66
CA GLY A 485 -26.23 -7.90 -4.60
C GLY A 485 -27.23 -7.77 -5.75
N LYS A 486 -28.07 -6.75 -5.65
CA LYS A 486 -29.15 -6.43 -6.58
C LYS A 486 -28.97 -5.01 -7.10
N PHE A 487 -29.39 -4.80 -8.35
CA PHE A 487 -29.50 -3.46 -8.91
C PHE A 487 -30.46 -2.61 -8.08
N VAL A 488 -30.14 -1.32 -7.95
CA VAL A 488 -30.87 -0.38 -7.09
C VAL A 488 -31.55 0.67 -7.97
N LYS A 489 -32.86 0.85 -7.80
CA LYS A 489 -33.54 2.03 -8.37
C LYS A 489 -33.10 3.27 -7.62
N PHE A 490 -33.09 4.40 -8.32
CA PHE A 490 -32.76 5.67 -7.68
C PHE A 490 -33.72 6.02 -6.54
N SER A 491 -35.01 5.69 -6.66
CA SER A 491 -35.99 5.84 -5.55
C SER A 491 -35.56 5.12 -4.28
N ASP A 492 -35.07 3.89 -4.43
CA ASP A 492 -34.70 3.02 -3.33
C ASP A 492 -33.38 3.52 -2.71
N PHE A 493 -32.43 3.99 -3.53
CA PHE A 493 -31.22 4.69 -3.06
C PHE A 493 -31.55 5.94 -2.23
N LEU A 494 -32.50 6.75 -2.70
CA LEU A 494 -32.95 7.95 -1.97
C LEU A 494 -33.62 7.59 -0.64
N GLU A 495 -34.35 6.49 -0.57
CA GLU A 495 -34.91 5.96 0.67
C GLU A 495 -33.79 5.50 1.63
N TYR A 496 -32.82 4.72 1.14
CA TYR A 496 -31.63 4.32 1.91
C TYR A 496 -30.90 5.53 2.50
N GLY A 497 -30.73 6.61 1.74
CA GLY A 497 -30.01 7.80 2.20
C GLY A 497 -30.67 8.55 3.37
N LYS A 498 -31.99 8.45 3.54
CA LYS A 498 -32.74 9.19 4.56
C LYS A 498 -32.63 8.59 5.95
N ASP A 499 -32.79 7.27 6.03
CA ASP A 499 -33.00 6.55 7.30
C ASP A 499 -31.68 6.19 8.00
N GLN A 500 -30.55 6.60 7.42
CA GLN A 500 -29.21 6.18 7.84
C GLN A 500 -28.41 7.36 8.42
N ASP A 501 -27.36 7.05 9.19
CA ASP A 501 -26.47 8.04 9.81
C ASP A 501 -25.43 8.61 8.83
N LEU A 502 -25.92 9.13 7.70
CA LEU A 502 -25.10 9.80 6.67
C LEU A 502 -25.10 11.32 6.89
N SER A 503 -24.04 12.02 6.51
CA SER A 503 -24.09 13.48 6.40
C SER A 503 -24.76 13.93 5.09
N GLY A 504 -24.78 13.09 4.06
CA GLY A 504 -25.37 13.44 2.78
C GLY A 504 -25.39 12.31 1.74
N ILE A 505 -25.86 12.66 0.55
CA ILE A 505 -25.79 11.82 -0.65
C ILE A 505 -25.15 12.60 -1.80
N MET A 506 -24.47 11.90 -2.70
CA MET A 506 -23.93 12.45 -3.93
C MET A 506 -24.59 11.78 -5.13
N ILE A 507 -24.99 12.57 -6.11
CA ILE A 507 -25.60 12.09 -7.34
C ILE A 507 -24.69 12.49 -8.48
N ILE A 508 -24.25 11.51 -9.27
CA ILE A 508 -23.31 11.69 -10.36
C ILE A 508 -24.07 11.58 -11.67
N ASP A 509 -23.86 12.57 -12.54
CA ASP A 509 -24.52 12.74 -13.83
C ASP A 509 -26.02 13.12 -13.69
N VAL A 510 -26.46 14.08 -14.50
CA VAL A 510 -27.73 14.79 -14.29
C VAL A 510 -28.68 14.56 -15.45
N LEU A 511 -29.84 14.02 -15.11
CA LEU A 511 -30.96 13.88 -16.03
C LEU A 511 -32.03 14.92 -15.70
N GLU A 512 -32.83 15.35 -16.69
CA GLU A 512 -33.90 16.34 -16.46
C GLU A 512 -34.93 15.88 -15.41
N SER A 513 -35.09 14.57 -15.24
CA SER A 513 -35.98 13.95 -14.24
C SER A 513 -35.42 13.95 -12.80
N LEU A 514 -34.15 14.31 -12.60
CA LEU A 514 -33.48 14.29 -11.29
C LEU A 514 -34.18 15.18 -10.26
N THR A 515 -34.44 16.44 -10.63
CA THR A 515 -35.04 17.41 -9.71
C THR A 515 -36.44 16.97 -9.27
N THR A 516 -37.20 16.32 -10.16
CA THR A 516 -38.50 15.74 -9.81
C THR A 516 -38.34 14.57 -8.84
N ALA A 517 -37.44 13.64 -9.11
CA ALA A 517 -37.20 12.49 -8.22
C ALA A 517 -36.75 12.91 -6.81
N LEU A 518 -35.87 13.91 -6.69
CA LEU A 518 -35.45 14.47 -5.40
C LEU A 518 -36.59 15.19 -4.66
N ASN A 519 -37.42 15.93 -5.39
CA ASN A 519 -38.62 16.57 -4.83
C ASN A 519 -39.62 15.54 -4.30
N ASP A 520 -39.93 14.51 -5.09
CA ASP A 520 -40.88 13.46 -4.75
C ASP A 520 -40.39 12.65 -3.54
N ALA A 521 -39.07 12.41 -3.49
CA ALA A 521 -38.40 11.87 -2.33
C ALA A 521 -38.23 12.90 -1.19
N GLY A 522 -38.77 14.12 -1.26
CA GLY A 522 -38.75 15.07 -0.15
C GLY A 522 -37.39 15.62 0.27
N TYR A 523 -36.32 15.40 -0.52
CA TYR A 523 -34.98 15.94 -0.22
C TYR A 523 -34.92 17.47 -0.26
N ASN A 524 -35.87 18.13 -0.95
CA ASN A 524 -35.93 19.59 -1.04
C ASN A 524 -36.52 20.29 0.18
N ASN A 525 -37.14 19.50 1.07
CA ASN A 525 -37.84 19.97 2.26
C ASN A 525 -37.11 19.65 3.57
N GLN A 526 -36.04 18.86 3.52
CA GLN A 526 -35.19 18.56 4.68
C GLN A 526 -33.87 19.34 4.62
N THR A 527 -33.30 19.64 5.79
CA THR A 527 -32.02 20.35 5.92
C THR A 527 -30.94 19.50 6.59
N THR A 528 -31.28 18.26 6.97
CA THR A 528 -30.41 17.38 7.78
C THR A 528 -29.36 16.62 6.97
N LYS A 529 -29.61 16.38 5.68
CA LYS A 529 -28.68 15.68 4.78
C LYS A 529 -28.28 16.62 3.65
N GLU A 530 -26.98 16.75 3.40
CA GLU A 530 -26.47 17.47 2.24
C GLU A 530 -26.74 16.66 0.96
N VAL A 531 -27.28 17.32 -0.07
CA VAL A 531 -27.41 16.72 -1.41
C VAL A 531 -26.37 17.36 -2.30
N MET A 532 -25.47 16.54 -2.83
CA MET A 532 -24.44 16.93 -3.77
C MET A 532 -24.79 16.45 -5.17
N ILE A 533 -24.64 17.32 -6.16
CA ILE A 533 -24.77 16.96 -7.58
C ILE A 533 -23.40 17.11 -8.24
N GLN A 534 -22.83 16.00 -8.68
CA GLN A 534 -21.55 15.93 -9.37
C GLN A 534 -21.75 15.83 -10.88
N SER A 535 -20.99 16.62 -11.63
CA SER A 535 -20.96 16.57 -13.10
C SER A 535 -19.56 16.86 -13.64
N THR A 536 -19.20 16.24 -14.76
CA THR A 536 -18.06 16.63 -15.61
C THR A 536 -18.43 17.70 -16.63
N ASP A 537 -19.74 17.96 -16.81
CA ASP A 537 -20.27 18.97 -17.70
C ASP A 537 -20.67 20.22 -16.91
N SER A 538 -20.04 21.35 -17.23
CA SER A 538 -20.27 22.63 -16.55
C SER A 538 -21.62 23.25 -16.92
N ALA A 539 -22.10 23.05 -18.16
CA ALA A 539 -23.38 23.57 -18.62
C ALA A 539 -24.55 22.96 -17.83
N VAL A 540 -24.43 21.69 -17.41
CA VAL A 540 -25.36 21.05 -16.48
C VAL A 540 -25.44 21.81 -15.15
N LEU A 541 -24.29 22.10 -14.55
CA LEU A 541 -24.22 22.75 -13.24
C LEU A 541 -24.71 24.20 -13.32
N VAL A 542 -24.37 24.92 -14.39
CA VAL A 542 -24.90 26.27 -14.68
C VAL A 542 -26.43 26.25 -14.77
N LYS A 543 -27.02 25.30 -15.51
CA LYS A 543 -28.47 25.15 -15.65
C LYS A 543 -29.13 24.89 -14.28
N LEU A 544 -28.56 24.01 -13.46
CA LEU A 544 -29.06 23.73 -12.10
C LEU A 544 -28.95 24.95 -11.17
N LYS A 545 -27.85 25.69 -11.25
CA LYS A 545 -27.64 26.92 -10.48
C LYS A 545 -28.69 27.98 -10.84
N GLN A 546 -28.97 28.17 -12.12
CA GLN A 546 -29.99 29.09 -12.62
C GLN A 546 -31.41 28.70 -12.16
N GLN A 547 -31.69 27.40 -12.03
CA GLN A 547 -32.95 26.89 -11.47
C GLN A 547 -33.07 27.11 -9.95
N LYS A 548 -32.09 27.75 -9.30
CA LYS A 548 -32.02 27.99 -7.86
C LYS A 548 -32.12 26.69 -7.04
N ALA A 549 -31.50 25.63 -7.56
CA ALA A 549 -31.40 24.36 -6.85
C ALA A 549 -30.75 24.57 -5.47
N LYS A 550 -31.29 23.91 -4.43
CA LYS A 550 -30.76 23.97 -3.05
C LYS A 550 -29.64 22.95 -2.80
N TYR A 551 -29.06 22.40 -3.86
CA TYR A 551 -28.04 21.36 -3.79
C TYR A 551 -26.65 21.97 -3.85
N LYS A 552 -25.67 21.29 -3.27
CA LYS A 552 -24.26 21.62 -3.44
C LYS A 552 -23.80 21.08 -4.80
N LEU A 553 -23.32 21.95 -5.66
CA LEU A 553 -22.88 21.63 -7.01
C LEU A 553 -21.38 21.33 -7.01
N VAL A 554 -21.02 20.19 -7.60
CA VAL A 554 -19.68 19.61 -7.56
C VAL A 554 -19.17 19.41 -8.98
N TYR A 555 -18.09 20.09 -9.36
CA TYR A 555 -17.50 19.96 -10.69
C TYR A 555 -16.34 18.96 -10.70
N THR A 556 -16.36 17.99 -11.60
CA THR A 556 -15.24 17.06 -11.77
C THR A 556 -14.24 17.68 -12.74
N LEU A 557 -13.02 17.93 -12.25
CA LEU A 557 -11.98 18.53 -13.09
C LEU A 557 -11.43 17.52 -14.11
N PRO A 558 -10.91 18.01 -15.26
CA PRO A 558 -10.13 17.19 -16.18
C PRO A 558 -8.98 16.48 -15.46
N GLN A 559 -8.65 15.27 -15.90
CA GLN A 559 -7.55 14.51 -15.31
C GLN A 559 -6.19 15.09 -15.73
N GLY A 560 -5.20 15.01 -14.84
CA GLY A 560 -3.82 15.32 -15.17
C GLY A 560 -3.48 16.80 -15.25
N ILE A 561 -4.36 17.69 -14.79
CA ILE A 561 -4.03 19.12 -14.61
C ILE A 561 -3.16 19.33 -13.36
N GLY A 562 -2.23 20.29 -13.40
CA GLY A 562 -1.28 20.58 -12.31
C GLY A 562 -1.50 21.91 -11.59
N ASP A 563 -2.15 22.85 -12.24
CA ASP A 563 -2.46 24.18 -11.70
C ASP A 563 -3.74 24.72 -12.33
N ALA A 564 -4.20 25.89 -11.86
CA ALA A 564 -5.39 26.53 -12.36
C ALA A 564 -5.24 28.05 -12.37
N SER A 565 -5.63 28.67 -13.49
CA SER A 565 -5.56 30.12 -13.65
C SER A 565 -6.61 30.82 -12.75
N PRO A 566 -6.36 32.07 -12.32
CA PRO A 566 -7.36 32.83 -11.57
C PRO A 566 -8.70 33.00 -12.29
N SER A 567 -8.69 33.08 -13.63
CA SER A 567 -9.91 33.22 -14.43
C SER A 567 -10.69 31.91 -14.53
N SER A 568 -10.03 30.77 -14.76
CA SER A 568 -10.72 29.47 -14.77
C SER A 568 -11.32 29.14 -13.40
N LEU A 569 -10.65 29.51 -12.31
CA LEU A 569 -11.20 29.40 -10.96
C LEU A 569 -12.40 30.32 -10.71
N ALA A 570 -12.40 31.52 -11.29
CA ALA A 570 -13.54 32.43 -11.23
C ALA A 570 -14.75 31.81 -11.95
N ASP A 571 -14.54 31.26 -13.15
CA ASP A 571 -15.58 30.60 -13.94
C ASP A 571 -16.18 29.39 -13.20
N VAL A 572 -15.35 28.51 -12.63
CA VAL A 572 -15.83 27.35 -11.86
C VAL A 572 -16.72 27.78 -10.69
N LYS A 573 -16.37 28.88 -10.01
CA LYS A 573 -17.15 29.39 -8.87
C LYS A 573 -18.50 29.98 -9.25
N GLU A 574 -18.74 30.30 -10.52
CA GLU A 574 -20.06 30.76 -10.94
C GLU A 574 -21.12 29.65 -10.82
N PHE A 575 -20.69 28.39 -10.92
CA PHE A 575 -21.61 27.25 -10.99
C PHE A 575 -21.33 26.11 -10.00
N ALA A 576 -20.18 26.06 -9.32
CA ALA A 576 -19.84 24.99 -8.38
C ALA A 576 -19.29 25.52 -7.04
N GLU A 577 -19.59 24.80 -5.95
CA GLU A 577 -19.04 25.07 -4.62
C GLU A 577 -17.92 24.10 -4.22
N ALA A 578 -17.83 22.97 -4.92
CA ALA A 578 -16.84 21.94 -4.70
C ALA A 578 -16.30 21.39 -6.02
N VAL A 579 -15.13 20.77 -5.94
CA VAL A 579 -14.51 20.08 -7.06
C VAL A 579 -14.09 18.67 -6.67
N VAL A 580 -14.19 17.77 -7.64
CA VAL A 580 -13.60 16.43 -7.58
C VAL A 580 -12.33 16.43 -8.44
N VAL A 581 -11.23 15.97 -7.85
CA VAL A 581 -9.89 16.03 -8.45
C VAL A 581 -9.28 14.63 -8.47
N ASP A 582 -8.78 14.21 -9.63
CA ASP A 582 -8.06 12.94 -9.75
C ASP A 582 -6.76 12.98 -8.95
N ARG A 583 -6.43 11.89 -8.26
CA ARG A 583 -5.23 11.81 -7.40
C ARG A 583 -3.93 12.08 -8.15
N ASN A 584 -3.87 11.79 -9.46
CA ASN A 584 -2.70 12.08 -10.29
C ASN A 584 -2.51 13.57 -10.59
N SER A 585 -3.48 14.43 -10.28
CA SER A 585 -3.38 15.88 -10.42
C SER A 585 -2.72 16.58 -9.22
N PHE A 586 -2.51 15.87 -8.10
CA PHE A 586 -1.87 16.44 -6.91
C PHE A 586 -0.34 16.29 -6.91
N PHE A 587 0.16 15.31 -7.66
CA PHE A 587 1.59 14.97 -7.72
C PHE A 587 2.00 14.67 -9.15
N ALA A 588 3.12 15.24 -9.60
CA ALA A 588 3.75 14.77 -10.82
C ALA A 588 4.44 13.43 -10.54
N ILE A 589 4.09 12.39 -11.30
CA ILE A 589 4.58 11.02 -11.10
C ILE A 589 5.39 10.58 -12.31
N SER A 590 6.54 9.93 -12.07
CA SER A 590 7.39 9.33 -13.11
C SER A 590 7.89 7.97 -12.64
N LEU A 591 7.66 6.91 -13.43
CA LEU A 591 8.00 5.53 -13.05
C LEU A 591 7.51 5.14 -11.64
N GLN A 592 6.31 5.60 -11.27
CA GLN A 592 5.69 5.42 -9.95
C GLN A 592 6.42 6.13 -8.78
N PHE A 593 7.34 7.07 -9.05
CA PHE A 593 7.89 7.97 -8.03
C PHE A 593 7.18 9.31 -8.07
N ILE A 594 6.88 9.87 -6.91
CA ILE A 594 6.46 11.27 -6.78
C ILE A 594 7.67 12.17 -7.03
N ILE A 595 7.58 13.02 -8.04
CA ILE A 595 8.65 13.96 -8.42
C ILE A 595 8.48 15.28 -7.67
N ASN A 596 7.27 15.84 -7.71
CA ASN A 596 6.92 17.06 -7.00
C ASN A 596 5.41 17.09 -6.72
N GLN A 597 5.02 18.03 -5.85
CA GLN A 597 3.62 18.36 -5.59
C GLN A 597 3.22 19.51 -6.50
N THR A 598 2.03 19.41 -7.07
CA THR A 598 1.46 20.44 -7.94
C THR A 598 0.88 21.60 -7.13
N SER A 599 0.58 22.75 -7.75
CA SER A 599 -0.05 23.88 -7.05
C SER A 599 -1.57 23.79 -7.00
N LEU A 600 -2.19 22.91 -7.79
CA LEU A 600 -3.64 22.81 -7.98
C LEU A 600 -4.45 22.86 -6.67
N VAL A 601 -4.11 22.05 -5.67
CA VAL A 601 -4.86 22.03 -4.40
C VAL A 601 -4.81 23.38 -3.68
N LYS A 602 -3.68 24.08 -3.76
CA LYS A 602 -3.52 25.41 -3.17
C LYS A 602 -4.35 26.43 -3.95
N ASP A 603 -4.37 26.33 -5.27
CA ASP A 603 -5.09 27.26 -6.15
C ASP A 603 -6.60 27.13 -5.95
N LEU A 604 -7.13 25.90 -5.98
CA LEU A 604 -8.54 25.59 -5.72
C LEU A 604 -9.01 26.09 -4.35
N ARG A 605 -8.21 25.85 -3.31
CA ARG A 605 -8.54 26.29 -1.94
C ARG A 605 -8.46 27.79 -1.77
N SER A 606 -7.52 28.45 -2.44
CA SER A 606 -7.40 29.91 -2.42
C SER A 606 -8.62 30.56 -3.09
N ALA A 607 -9.24 29.88 -4.05
CA ALA A 607 -10.52 30.27 -4.62
C ALA A 607 -11.72 30.00 -3.67
N GLY A 608 -11.53 29.22 -2.61
CA GLY A 608 -12.59 28.86 -1.65
C GLY A 608 -13.44 27.66 -2.08
N LEU A 609 -12.95 26.85 -3.03
CA LEU A 609 -13.61 25.61 -3.45
C LEU A 609 -13.33 24.50 -2.43
N THR A 610 -14.35 23.70 -2.14
CA THR A 610 -14.18 22.43 -1.39
C THR A 610 -13.51 21.41 -2.31
N VAL A 611 -12.49 20.69 -1.83
CA VAL A 611 -11.72 19.74 -2.68
C VAL A 611 -11.93 18.31 -2.24
N TYR A 612 -12.49 17.48 -3.13
CA TYR A 612 -12.61 16.04 -2.97
C TYR A 612 -11.60 15.32 -3.86
N ALA A 613 -10.77 14.44 -3.30
CA ALA A 613 -9.79 13.67 -4.06
C ALA A 613 -10.32 12.28 -4.41
N GLN A 614 -10.05 11.79 -5.62
CA GLN A 614 -10.53 10.49 -6.10
C GLN A 614 -9.48 9.72 -6.93
N VAL A 615 -9.51 8.39 -7.03
CA VAL A 615 -10.24 7.40 -6.20
C VAL A 615 -9.21 6.60 -5.41
N PHE A 616 -9.46 6.44 -4.11
CA PHE A 616 -8.58 5.77 -3.14
C PHE A 616 -8.84 4.25 -3.09
N ARG A 617 -7.77 3.45 -3.06
CA ARG A 617 -7.80 2.01 -3.36
C ARG A 617 -6.70 1.21 -2.64
N ASN A 618 -7.13 0.28 -1.78
CA ASN A 618 -6.24 -0.57 -0.98
C ASN A 618 -5.26 -1.44 -1.80
N GLU A 619 -5.57 -1.78 -3.05
CA GLU A 619 -4.69 -2.62 -3.86
C GLU A 619 -3.31 -1.97 -4.05
N PHE A 620 -2.24 -2.65 -3.64
CA PHE A 620 -0.89 -2.07 -3.50
C PHE A 620 -0.25 -1.45 -4.76
N LEU A 621 -0.73 -1.80 -5.96
CA LEU A 621 -0.28 -1.22 -7.24
C LEU A 621 -1.04 0.07 -7.59
N SER A 622 -2.00 0.48 -6.77
CA SER A 622 -2.74 1.71 -6.99
C SER A 622 -1.90 2.95 -6.65
N GLN A 623 -0.84 2.80 -5.87
CA GLN A 623 -0.08 3.91 -5.28
C GLN A 623 1.34 4.05 -5.88
N PRO A 624 1.89 5.28 -5.93
CA PRO A 624 3.33 5.50 -6.05
C PRO A 624 4.16 4.81 -4.96
N TRP A 625 5.44 4.53 -5.24
CA TRP A 625 6.39 3.91 -4.31
C TRP A 625 6.55 4.68 -3.00
N ASP A 626 6.39 6.00 -3.05
CA ASP A 626 6.52 6.91 -1.91
C ASP A 626 5.46 6.66 -0.81
N PHE A 627 4.33 6.00 -1.14
CA PHE A 627 3.33 5.58 -0.16
C PHE A 627 3.54 4.14 0.36
N PHE A 628 4.63 3.48 -0.06
CA PHE A 628 5.07 2.19 0.50
C PHE A 628 4.03 1.07 0.40
N SER A 629 3.18 1.11 -0.62
CA SER A 629 2.07 0.16 -0.78
C SER A 629 1.12 0.15 0.44
N ASP A 630 1.04 1.26 1.16
CA ASP A 630 0.20 1.44 2.33
C ASP A 630 -0.81 2.58 2.12
N GLU A 631 -2.07 2.19 1.96
CA GLU A 631 -3.18 3.13 1.79
C GLU A 631 -3.30 4.10 2.98
N THR A 632 -2.90 3.69 4.19
CA THR A 632 -2.93 4.56 5.38
C THR A 632 -1.94 5.72 5.21
N VAL A 633 -0.77 5.46 4.63
CA VAL A 633 0.27 6.46 4.34
C VAL A 633 -0.18 7.42 3.24
N GLU A 634 -0.85 6.90 2.19
CA GLU A 634 -1.46 7.73 1.14
C GLU A 634 -2.53 8.64 1.75
N ILE A 635 -3.52 8.09 2.45
CA ILE A 635 -4.60 8.84 3.11
C ILE A 635 -4.03 9.90 4.07
N ASN A 636 -3.03 9.56 4.87
CA ASN A 636 -2.37 10.49 5.79
C ASN A 636 -1.78 11.69 5.05
N SER A 637 -1.13 11.46 3.90
CA SER A 637 -0.53 12.52 3.07
C SER A 637 -1.60 13.45 2.49
N TYR A 638 -2.71 12.91 1.97
CA TYR A 638 -3.82 13.72 1.46
C TYR A 638 -4.56 14.49 2.57
N ALA A 639 -4.77 13.86 3.72
CA ALA A 639 -5.50 14.46 4.85
C ALA A 639 -4.68 15.51 5.62
N GLN A 640 -3.37 15.29 5.80
CA GLN A 640 -2.53 16.16 6.64
C GLN A 640 -1.70 17.17 5.84
N SER A 641 -1.11 16.76 4.70
CA SER A 641 -0.28 17.63 3.87
C SER A 641 -1.14 18.47 2.93
N LEU A 642 -1.91 17.80 2.06
CA LEU A 642 -2.78 18.48 1.09
C LEU A 642 -4.05 19.05 1.74
N LYS A 643 -4.46 18.45 2.86
CA LYS A 643 -5.63 18.85 3.66
C LYS A 643 -6.92 18.89 2.85
N VAL A 644 -7.10 17.94 1.93
CA VAL A 644 -8.32 17.83 1.13
C VAL A 644 -9.55 17.67 2.03
N ASP A 645 -10.70 18.14 1.57
CA ASP A 645 -11.92 18.19 2.38
C ASP A 645 -12.64 16.84 2.44
N GLY A 646 -12.46 15.99 1.42
CA GLY A 646 -13.06 14.67 1.32
C GLY A 646 -12.25 13.73 0.44
N LEU A 647 -12.42 12.43 0.68
CA LEU A 647 -11.85 11.35 -0.11
C LEU A 647 -12.98 10.50 -0.69
N ILE A 648 -12.94 10.30 -2.00
CA ILE A 648 -13.79 9.35 -2.72
C ILE A 648 -13.03 8.02 -2.80
N THR A 649 -13.61 6.95 -2.24
CA THR A 649 -12.91 5.68 -2.04
C THR A 649 -13.76 4.45 -2.38
N ASP A 650 -13.10 3.43 -2.93
CA ASP A 650 -13.69 2.10 -3.11
C ASP A 650 -13.83 1.34 -1.77
N PHE A 651 -13.11 1.77 -0.72
CA PHE A 651 -13.00 1.11 0.59
C PHE A 651 -13.27 2.08 1.76
N PRO A 652 -14.54 2.46 2.03
CA PRO A 652 -14.90 3.37 3.12
C PRO A 652 -14.32 3.00 4.48
N LYS A 653 -14.21 1.69 4.77
CA LYS A 653 -13.67 1.16 6.02
C LYS A 653 -12.23 1.60 6.29
N THR A 654 -11.40 1.67 5.25
CA THR A 654 -9.99 2.07 5.35
C THR A 654 -9.88 3.52 5.81
N VAL A 655 -10.63 4.42 5.15
CA VAL A 655 -10.65 5.84 5.52
C VAL A 655 -11.28 6.05 6.91
N ARG A 656 -12.34 5.29 7.23
CA ARG A 656 -12.96 5.32 8.57
C ARG A 656 -11.98 4.90 9.65
N ARG A 657 -11.19 3.86 9.41
CA ARG A 657 -10.12 3.44 10.33
C ARG A 657 -9.12 4.57 10.53
N TYR A 658 -8.64 5.18 9.44
CA TYR A 658 -7.73 6.33 9.50
C TYR A 658 -8.32 7.47 10.35
N LYS A 659 -9.57 7.88 10.15
CA LYS A 659 -10.21 8.97 10.94
C LYS A 659 -10.31 8.69 12.44
N ARG A 660 -10.17 7.44 12.87
CA ARG A 660 -10.28 7.04 14.28
C ARG A 660 -8.94 6.83 14.98
N ASN A 661 -7.83 6.95 14.25
CA ASN A 661 -6.49 6.70 14.77
C ASN A 661 -6.17 7.55 16.02
N SER A 662 -5.35 7.05 16.93
CA SER A 662 -5.00 7.80 18.16
C SER A 662 -3.85 8.81 18.00
N CYS A 663 -3.20 8.84 16.84
CA CYS A 663 -1.96 9.56 16.59
C CYS A 663 -2.19 10.85 15.79
N THR A 664 -2.74 11.86 16.46
CA THR A 664 -3.06 13.15 15.82
C THR A 664 -2.41 14.34 16.47
N GLY A 665 -2.31 15.43 15.72
CA GLY A 665 -1.78 16.71 16.21
C GLY A 665 -0.28 16.85 15.96
N LYS A 666 0.35 17.73 16.74
CA LYS A 666 1.75 18.14 16.54
C LYS A 666 2.78 17.12 17.04
N ASP A 667 2.39 16.27 17.99
CA ASP A 667 3.27 15.29 18.64
C ASP A 667 3.07 13.87 18.07
N LYS A 668 2.69 13.78 16.79
CA LYS A 668 2.50 12.49 16.12
C LYS A 668 3.84 11.76 15.94
N PRO A 669 3.85 10.43 16.01
CA PRO A 669 5.06 9.65 15.84
C PRO A 669 5.59 9.70 14.40
N ALA A 670 6.88 9.38 14.22
CA ALA A 670 7.54 9.40 12.91
C ALA A 670 6.85 8.54 11.84
N TYR A 671 6.25 7.42 12.23
CA TYR A 671 5.50 6.53 11.35
C TYR A 671 4.08 7.04 11.02
N MET A 672 3.67 8.20 11.54
CA MET A 672 2.46 8.93 11.11
C MET A 672 2.82 10.30 10.50
N GLU A 673 4.10 10.55 10.22
CA GLU A 673 4.51 11.72 9.44
C GLU A 673 4.05 11.61 8.00
N THR A 674 3.87 12.78 7.36
CA THR A 674 3.51 12.80 5.94
C THR A 674 4.74 12.49 5.10
N VAL A 675 4.53 11.84 3.96
CA VAL A 675 5.59 11.53 3.01
C VAL A 675 6.31 12.79 2.55
N ASP A 676 7.64 12.71 2.48
CA ASP A 676 8.48 13.77 1.92
C ASP A 676 8.42 13.72 0.39
N VAL A 677 7.75 14.70 -0.21
CA VAL A 677 7.52 14.80 -1.65
C VAL A 677 8.87 14.83 -2.39
N GLY A 678 9.10 13.85 -3.25
CA GLY A 678 10.36 13.72 -3.99
C GLY A 678 11.51 13.14 -3.17
N GLY A 679 11.28 12.70 -1.93
CA GLY A 679 12.32 12.18 -1.04
C GLY A 679 13.06 10.96 -1.62
N LEU A 680 12.33 10.01 -2.22
CA LEU A 680 12.94 8.84 -2.87
C LEU A 680 13.76 9.23 -4.11
N VAL A 681 13.28 10.19 -4.91
CA VAL A 681 13.99 10.71 -6.09
C VAL A 681 15.27 11.43 -5.69
N GLN A 682 15.22 12.26 -4.66
CA GLN A 682 16.39 12.94 -4.12
C GLN A 682 17.44 11.94 -3.60
N LEU A 683 17.02 10.77 -3.10
CA LEU A 683 17.94 9.71 -2.71
C LEU A 683 18.63 9.08 -3.93
N LEU A 684 17.90 8.83 -5.03
CA LEU A 684 18.49 8.36 -6.30
C LEU A 684 19.48 9.39 -6.89
N GLN A 685 19.15 10.68 -6.82
CA GLN A 685 20.01 11.76 -7.29
C GLN A 685 21.32 11.85 -6.50
N ARG A 686 21.26 11.77 -5.17
CA ARG A 686 22.44 11.85 -4.29
C ARG A 686 23.39 10.68 -4.45
N ASN A 687 22.87 9.50 -4.77
CA ASN A 687 23.68 8.28 -4.95
C ASN A 687 24.28 8.16 -6.36
N ALA A 688 24.25 9.23 -7.16
CA ALA A 688 24.89 9.32 -8.49
C ALA A 688 24.59 8.11 -9.39
N ALA A 689 23.33 7.64 -9.37
CA ALA A 689 22.82 6.65 -10.30
C ALA A 689 22.00 7.34 -11.40
N PRO A 690 22.61 8.11 -12.33
CA PRO A 690 21.87 8.88 -13.34
C PRO A 690 21.02 7.99 -14.26
N GLU A 691 21.43 6.74 -14.50
CA GLU A 691 20.65 5.76 -15.27
C GLU A 691 19.43 5.23 -14.50
N ALA A 692 19.43 5.35 -13.17
CA ALA A 692 18.33 4.90 -12.31
C ALA A 692 17.31 6.01 -12.02
N GLN A 693 17.57 7.26 -12.42
CA GLN A 693 16.64 8.36 -12.18
C GLN A 693 15.39 8.23 -13.05
N PRO A 694 14.20 8.49 -12.48
CA PRO A 694 13.01 8.66 -13.30
C PRO A 694 13.20 9.80 -14.31
N PRO A 695 12.64 9.68 -15.53
CA PRO A 695 12.72 10.75 -16.50
C PRO A 695 12.02 12.01 -15.98
N ALA A 696 12.54 13.17 -16.38
CA ALA A 696 11.89 14.44 -16.14
C ALA A 696 10.47 14.42 -16.75
N VAL A 697 9.50 14.95 -16.01
CA VAL A 697 8.12 15.02 -16.45
C VAL A 697 7.89 16.38 -17.11
N ALA A 698 7.15 16.41 -18.21
CA ALA A 698 6.68 17.66 -18.78
C ALA A 698 5.80 18.41 -17.78
N PRO A 699 5.74 19.76 -17.83
CA PRO A 699 4.76 20.50 -17.04
C PRO A 699 3.37 19.94 -17.29
N MET A 700 2.63 19.70 -16.21
CA MET A 700 1.24 19.29 -16.30
C MET A 700 0.42 20.47 -16.86
N PRO A 701 -0.63 20.19 -17.67
CA PRO A 701 -1.48 21.23 -18.21
C PRO A 701 -2.15 22.05 -17.11
N GLU A 702 -2.37 23.34 -17.40
CA GLU A 702 -3.12 24.26 -16.58
C GLU A 702 -4.61 24.16 -16.92
N LEU A 703 -5.48 24.17 -15.89
CA LEU A 703 -6.91 24.33 -16.09
C LEU A 703 -7.20 25.72 -16.66
N ASN A 704 -7.61 25.77 -17.92
CA ASN A 704 -7.89 26.99 -18.67
C ASN A 704 -9.40 27.20 -18.90
N GLU A 705 -9.79 28.42 -19.29
CA GLU A 705 -11.20 28.81 -19.48
C GLU A 705 -11.93 27.93 -20.51
N THR A 706 -11.27 27.52 -21.59
CA THR A 706 -11.88 26.69 -22.63
C THR A 706 -12.22 25.27 -22.18
N GLU A 707 -11.52 24.77 -21.17
CA GLU A 707 -11.82 23.47 -20.54
C GLU A 707 -12.95 23.57 -19.52
N VAL A 708 -13.22 24.77 -19.00
CA VAL A 708 -14.30 25.03 -18.03
C VAL A 708 -15.59 25.41 -18.73
N GLN A 709 -15.54 26.27 -19.76
CA GLN A 709 -16.71 26.79 -20.46
C GLN A 709 -17.13 25.85 -21.60
N GLN A 710 -18.19 25.09 -21.37
CA GLN A 710 -18.78 24.22 -22.39
C GLN A 710 -19.98 24.89 -23.07
N PRO A 711 -20.21 24.63 -24.38
CA PRO A 711 -21.36 25.18 -25.08
C PRO A 711 -22.68 24.67 -24.49
N PRO A 712 -23.76 25.48 -24.54
CA PRO A 712 -25.06 25.06 -24.04
C PRO A 712 -25.59 23.85 -24.82
N PHE A 713 -26.35 22.99 -24.12
CA PHE A 713 -26.95 21.80 -24.72
C PHE A 713 -27.77 22.11 -25.98
N PRO A 714 -27.69 21.27 -27.02
CA PRO A 714 -28.60 21.35 -28.15
C PRO A 714 -30.05 21.05 -27.68
N PRO A 715 -31.08 21.58 -28.38
CA PRO A 715 -32.47 21.31 -28.03
C PRO A 715 -32.78 19.81 -28.07
N VAL A 716 -33.49 19.30 -27.06
CA VAL A 716 -33.95 17.90 -27.03
C VAL A 716 -34.87 17.66 -28.23
N ALA A 717 -34.51 16.72 -29.10
CA ALA A 717 -35.34 16.34 -30.23
C ALA A 717 -36.69 15.77 -29.73
N PRO A 718 -37.84 16.21 -30.29
CA PRO A 718 -39.14 15.73 -29.83
C PRO A 718 -39.29 14.22 -30.10
N LYS A 719 -39.90 13.49 -29.15
CA LYS A 719 -40.10 12.02 -29.14
C LYS A 719 -40.75 11.44 -30.41
N ASN A 720 -41.30 12.26 -31.31
CA ASN A 720 -42.06 11.86 -32.50
C ASN A 720 -41.52 12.41 -33.83
N ALA A 721 -40.25 12.80 -33.93
CA ALA A 721 -39.69 13.26 -35.21
C ALA A 721 -39.54 12.09 -36.22
N PRO A 722 -40.01 12.22 -37.48
CA PRO A 722 -39.75 11.22 -38.53
C PRO A 722 -38.25 11.09 -38.81
N PRO A 723 -37.75 9.91 -39.23
CA PRO A 723 -36.34 9.74 -39.55
C PRO A 723 -36.02 10.44 -40.88
N GLY A 724 -35.37 11.59 -40.84
CA GLY A 724 -34.77 12.18 -42.05
C GLY A 724 -34.44 13.66 -41.99
N ALA A 725 -33.17 13.99 -41.77
CA ALA A 725 -32.30 14.76 -42.66
C ALA A 725 -31.02 15.12 -41.89
N ALA A 726 -29.90 14.52 -42.25
CA ALA A 726 -28.60 14.81 -41.67
C ALA A 726 -28.25 16.30 -41.89
N ALA A 727 -27.98 17.01 -40.80
CA ALA A 727 -27.29 18.29 -40.86
C ALA A 727 -25.82 18.06 -41.29
N PRO A 728 -25.16 19.00 -42.00
CA PRO A 728 -23.77 18.85 -42.38
C PRO A 728 -22.87 18.76 -41.14
N PRO A 729 -21.73 18.06 -41.21
CA PRO A 729 -20.85 17.89 -40.06
C PRO A 729 -20.28 19.26 -39.64
N GLY A 730 -20.80 19.79 -38.54
CA GLY A 730 -20.10 20.79 -37.75
C GLY A 730 -18.87 20.12 -37.13
N SER A 731 -17.74 20.83 -37.16
CA SER A 731 -16.46 20.38 -36.62
C SER A 731 -16.61 19.77 -35.23
N SER A 732 -16.24 18.50 -35.10
CA SER A 732 -16.15 17.76 -33.84
C SER A 732 -15.32 18.54 -32.82
N PRO A 733 -15.79 18.69 -31.56
CA PRO A 733 -14.89 18.96 -30.45
C PRO A 733 -13.90 17.79 -30.36
N SER A 734 -12.63 18.10 -30.15
CA SER A 734 -11.55 17.12 -30.08
C SER A 734 -11.82 16.08 -28.99
N ASP A 735 -11.97 14.82 -29.40
CA ASP A 735 -11.81 13.66 -28.55
C ASP A 735 -10.40 13.65 -27.93
N ALA A 736 -10.28 14.21 -26.73
CA ALA A 736 -9.16 13.97 -25.83
C ALA A 736 -9.62 13.07 -24.66
N HIS A 737 -10.48 12.09 -24.94
CA HIS A 737 -10.54 10.89 -24.12
C HIS A 737 -9.36 9.99 -24.51
N THR A 738 -8.18 10.36 -24.04
CA THR A 738 -7.08 9.41 -23.94
C THR A 738 -7.49 8.37 -22.92
N THR A 739 -8.08 7.27 -23.40
CA THR A 739 -7.84 5.96 -22.80
C THR A 739 -6.33 5.85 -22.65
N ALA A 740 -5.84 5.91 -21.41
CA ALA A 740 -4.49 5.52 -21.08
C ALA A 740 -4.37 4.01 -21.33
N VAL A 741 -4.25 3.64 -22.61
CA VAL A 741 -3.62 2.40 -23.02
C VAL A 741 -2.16 2.59 -22.62
N SER A 742 -1.83 2.10 -21.43
CA SER A 742 -0.43 1.87 -21.07
C SER A 742 0.17 1.03 -22.21
N THR A 743 1.15 1.60 -22.90
CA THR A 743 1.97 0.90 -23.89
C THR A 743 2.78 -0.15 -23.15
N CYS A 744 2.13 -1.28 -22.83
CA CYS A 744 2.81 -2.52 -22.52
C CYS A 744 3.53 -2.96 -23.81
N ILE A 745 4.85 -2.79 -23.80
CA ILE A 745 5.73 -3.35 -24.81
C ILE A 745 5.43 -4.86 -24.91
N LEU A 746 4.98 -5.26 -26.10
CA LEU A 746 4.85 -6.65 -26.52
C LEU A 746 6.20 -7.36 -26.43
N LEU A 747 6.40 -8.15 -25.39
CA LEU A 747 7.39 -9.22 -25.32
C LEU A 747 6.77 -10.42 -24.59
N VAL A 748 5.71 -10.98 -25.17
CA VAL A 748 5.21 -12.32 -24.80
C VAL A 748 4.99 -13.12 -26.09
N ALA A 749 6.08 -13.67 -26.61
CA ALA A 749 6.07 -14.79 -27.52
C ALA A 749 7.39 -15.57 -27.39
N ALA A 750 7.54 -16.32 -26.29
CA ALA A 750 8.31 -17.57 -26.20
C ALA A 750 8.62 -17.91 -24.72
N CYS A 751 7.67 -18.54 -24.02
CA CYS A 751 7.97 -19.38 -22.83
C CYS A 751 6.75 -20.26 -22.46
N ALA A 752 6.09 -20.85 -23.45
CA ALA A 752 5.04 -21.86 -23.23
C ALA A 752 5.49 -23.28 -23.67
N ALA A 753 6.79 -23.49 -23.83
CA ALA A 753 7.35 -24.81 -24.13
C ALA A 753 8.71 -24.96 -23.44
N LEU A 754 8.68 -25.18 -22.13
CA LEU A 754 9.75 -25.82 -21.32
C LEU A 754 9.23 -25.99 -19.87
N LEU A 755 8.09 -26.66 -19.74
CA LEU A 755 7.69 -27.37 -18.53
C LEU A 755 7.27 -28.79 -18.96
N LEU A 756 8.30 -29.54 -19.36
CA LEU A 756 8.44 -30.98 -19.24
C LEU A 756 9.86 -31.25 -18.75
#